data_AF-A0A0V0V0H3-F1
#
_entry.id   AF-A0A0V0V0H3-F1
#
_cell.length_a   1.000
_cell.length_b   1.000
_cell.length_c   1.000
_cell.angle_alpha   90.00
_cell.angle_beta   90.00
_cell.angle_gamma   90.00
#
_symmetry.space_group_name_H-M   'P 1'
#
loop_
_entity.id
_entity.type
_entity.pdbx_description
1 polymer ?
#
loop_
_entity_poly.entity_id
_entity_poly.type
_entity_poly.pdbx_seq_one_letter_code
_entity_poly.pdbx_strand_id
1 'polypeptide(L)'
;MACRNKNAIIQFGSKMLVQLLNEIVRDWKINRKNKINIEYAIADIWRRYGIANLISPDIIPDEQNVSINRLAFNEIDLKFFHTSAILSKRTKQAIANTCLSMMKNILKNLINDAMNMSLILPEIFVNSKLAAIIDFEFNLFKVSSSFKNTPYNKSTIIKDLKIKDLLKMNFSFNWADYFLGLRIPSLSNSTFQILLINSGYFIYMDKILKSTPNSTIIAYLLWILVLNRIEFLDDNEHLSGLDLIIGSLYANNILINRIKNECEQYVNTLVDTYLERVDRIKWLNKRKKAELVEKIKKLSFQIAYSKLILNQTWIDHHYEELIDGPLKISTSDPFFTMHSKITAWKMNNLVSSLTETVDIPLSPLSADASYSISKNRIQIGGANLRPPFFNINLPKAVNYGSFGTIVAHEIGHAFDSVGTMYDSNGIHKNNYSEKFFDNQQQCLIEQYNKFCYTSAESWETFCVDGEMTKNENFADNIGLSISFHAYRKHATNFDDNKTLPWLKQFSDEQIFFISFAQSFCLIPFNDNALHYAFLADEHAPYFVRILGSLMNNPQFSEIFHCPVGSKMNPSKNINTIIKTFVDIIHLRMKLIDRCLLCFAHHYTQFREATSFCIVESISMDDVLKLLSRSILLRYGCILWSQASTYSELYKDLSSKIHLLEPYFDREQSFKFLVDSFGKKVSGEYKQKRMEELSFLNIQGKVDLTNPDNQFMLIEDYGKLSGLPPPENPVQIFFGRLIKFGMNKVVSRYNLKDRIFIGNTSMDPILSFLMANIGEVQSGDLVLDPYVGSGSILLPAAHFGGYCVGVEIDYNVLHGKSKPSRCTASARHPDECIRANFKQYGLEAKYVDVLVADSSKSSIWTSHARFDCILTDPPYGIREKGAKVKRKQLPDFWLLKDRSTETVHYPSKAKYCLNDLVLDLLNFAATCLTEGGHLVYWLPVCKNQFDEAQIPKHPCLKIVSTSLQLLTKTYGRVLISMVKIREPSDYIEPETSEWEFLVIIGIKEGRLVLGSKRIHIVRVRGGNRKYRALRLETGNYSWGSEGCTRKTRIIDVVYNASNNELVRTKTLVKSAIVVIDATPFRQWYENHYALPIGRKKGAKLTEQEEAIFNATRSKAAEKKLAKRRITAKVEPALEEQFQSGRLLACITSRPGQVGRADGYVLEGKELEFYLRKIKAKKSK
;
A
#
# COMPACT_ATOMS: atom_id res chain seq x y z
N MET A 1 1.06 -23.95 45.83
CA MET A 1 0.72 -25.05 46.76
C MET A 1 -0.80 -25.16 46.94
N ALA A 2 -1.50 -24.11 47.38
CA ALA A 2 -2.96 -24.14 47.57
C ALA A 2 -3.76 -24.58 46.32
N CYS A 3 -3.48 -24.03 45.13
CA CYS A 3 -4.13 -24.43 43.88
C CYS A 3 -3.87 -25.88 43.43
N ARG A 4 -2.81 -26.52 43.95
CA ARG A 4 -2.45 -27.92 43.63
C ARG A 4 -2.94 -28.92 44.68
N ASN A 5 -3.52 -28.44 45.78
CA ASN A 5 -3.99 -29.30 46.86
C ASN A 5 -5.42 -29.78 46.57
N LYS A 6 -5.53 -30.77 45.67
CA LYS A 6 -6.80 -31.36 45.24
C LYS A 6 -7.64 -31.87 46.41
N ASN A 7 -6.98 -32.46 47.40
CA ASN A 7 -7.65 -32.98 48.61
C ASN A 7 -8.34 -31.85 49.38
N ALA A 8 -7.68 -30.71 49.54
CA ALA A 8 -8.31 -29.54 50.18
C ALA A 8 -9.43 -28.97 49.31
N ILE A 9 -9.24 -28.84 47.98
CA ILE A 9 -10.28 -28.34 47.06
C ILE A 9 -11.53 -29.22 47.13
N ILE A 10 -11.38 -30.54 47.09
CA ILE A 10 -12.50 -31.50 47.21
C ILE A 10 -13.12 -31.47 48.61
N GLN A 11 -12.29 -31.41 49.67
CA GLN A 11 -12.75 -31.37 51.07
C GLN A 11 -13.60 -30.13 51.36
N PHE A 12 -13.19 -28.96 50.86
CA PHE A 12 -13.97 -27.74 51.01
C PHE A 12 -15.11 -27.66 49.99
N GLY A 13 -14.93 -28.15 48.77
CA GLY A 13 -15.95 -28.25 47.73
C GLY A 13 -16.80 -26.98 47.60
N SER A 14 -18.11 -27.15 47.42
CA SER A 14 -19.08 -26.06 47.32
C SER A 14 -19.31 -25.30 48.65
N LYS A 15 -18.76 -25.75 49.79
CA LYS A 15 -18.99 -25.16 51.13
C LYS A 15 -18.67 -23.67 51.16
N MET A 16 -17.52 -23.29 50.62
CA MET A 16 -17.04 -21.90 50.65
C MET A 16 -17.95 -21.00 49.83
N LEU A 17 -18.44 -21.47 48.68
CA LEU A 17 -19.37 -20.73 47.85
C LEU A 17 -20.75 -20.57 48.52
N VAL A 18 -21.27 -21.62 49.18
CA VAL A 18 -22.53 -21.53 49.93
C VAL A 18 -22.42 -20.55 51.10
N GLN A 19 -21.32 -20.59 51.84
CA GLN A 19 -21.05 -19.65 52.93
C GLN A 19 -20.96 -18.21 52.42
N LEU A 20 -20.26 -17.99 51.31
CA LEU A 20 -20.15 -16.69 50.65
C LEU A 20 -21.52 -16.11 50.28
N LEU A 21 -22.39 -16.92 49.66
CA LEU A 21 -23.72 -16.48 49.25
C LEU A 21 -24.58 -16.06 50.44
N ASN A 22 -24.51 -16.79 51.55
CA ASN A 22 -25.25 -16.44 52.77
C ASN A 22 -24.72 -15.17 53.44
N GLU A 23 -23.40 -15.02 53.50
CA GLU A 23 -22.75 -13.82 54.04
C GLU A 23 -23.17 -12.58 53.27
N ILE A 24 -23.09 -12.65 51.94
CA ILE A 24 -23.40 -11.52 51.06
C ILE A 24 -24.88 -11.12 51.14
N VAL A 25 -25.80 -12.09 51.15
CA VAL A 25 -27.24 -11.81 51.29
C VAL A 25 -27.57 -11.16 52.63
N ARG A 26 -26.82 -11.49 53.68
CA ARG A 26 -26.93 -10.82 54.98
C ARG A 26 -26.37 -9.40 54.90
N ASP A 27 -25.18 -9.24 54.33
CA ASP A 27 -24.48 -7.95 54.25
C ASP A 27 -25.18 -6.91 53.38
N TRP A 28 -25.97 -7.34 52.39
CA TRP A 28 -26.76 -6.42 51.56
C TRP A 28 -27.99 -5.84 52.28
N LYS A 29 -28.30 -6.29 53.50
CA LYS A 29 -29.41 -5.76 54.32
C LYS A 29 -28.92 -4.61 55.20
N ILE A 30 -28.59 -3.48 54.58
CA ILE A 30 -28.01 -2.31 55.26
C ILE A 30 -29.05 -1.40 55.96
N ASN A 31 -30.34 -1.55 55.65
CA ASN A 31 -31.41 -0.68 56.16
C ASN A 31 -32.21 -1.35 57.30
N ARG A 32 -32.76 -0.54 58.22
CA ARG A 32 -33.59 -0.98 59.37
C ARG A 32 -34.79 -1.88 59.00
N LYS A 33 -35.22 -1.86 57.72
CA LYS A 33 -36.31 -2.70 57.18
C LYS A 33 -35.90 -4.15 56.87
N ASN A 34 -34.64 -4.52 57.09
CA ASN A 34 -34.08 -5.87 56.85
C ASN A 34 -34.29 -6.40 55.41
N LYS A 35 -34.43 -5.48 54.44
CA LYS A 35 -34.54 -5.78 53.01
C LYS A 35 -33.18 -5.57 52.34
N ILE A 36 -32.89 -6.39 51.33
CA ILE A 36 -31.69 -6.29 50.50
C ILE A 36 -31.75 -4.96 49.73
N ASN A 37 -30.68 -4.17 49.83
CA ASN A 37 -30.46 -2.96 49.06
C ASN A 37 -29.74 -3.32 47.76
N ILE A 38 -30.37 -3.06 46.61
CA ILE A 38 -29.88 -3.51 45.30
C ILE A 38 -28.66 -2.68 44.87
N GLU A 39 -28.73 -1.36 45.03
CA GLU A 39 -27.66 -0.43 44.65
C GLU A 39 -26.39 -0.67 45.46
N TYR A 40 -26.52 -0.88 46.77
CA TYR A 40 -25.40 -1.30 47.61
C TYR A 40 -24.85 -2.66 47.16
N ALA A 41 -25.70 -3.64 46.85
CA ALA A 41 -25.29 -4.96 46.41
C ALA A 41 -24.46 -4.92 45.12
N ILE A 42 -24.88 -4.12 44.14
CA ILE A 42 -24.17 -3.92 42.86
C ILE A 42 -22.74 -3.43 43.11
N ALA A 43 -22.58 -2.42 43.96
CA ALA A 43 -21.28 -1.85 44.29
C ALA A 43 -20.41 -2.77 45.16
N ASP A 44 -21.00 -3.45 46.15
CA ASP A 44 -20.27 -4.31 47.08
C ASP A 44 -19.64 -5.52 46.36
N ILE A 45 -20.31 -6.07 45.35
CA ILE A 45 -19.75 -7.14 44.51
C ILE A 45 -18.47 -6.67 43.81
N TRP A 46 -18.50 -5.50 43.17
CA TRP A 46 -17.31 -4.96 42.50
C TRP A 46 -16.19 -4.70 43.51
N ARG A 47 -16.52 -4.04 44.63
CA ARG A 47 -15.54 -3.69 45.66
C ARG A 47 -14.83 -4.90 46.27
N ARG A 48 -15.57 -5.97 46.62
CA ARG A 48 -14.98 -7.16 47.26
C ARG A 48 -14.34 -8.12 46.28
N TYR A 49 -14.88 -8.20 45.06
CA TYR A 49 -14.61 -9.31 44.16
C TYR A 49 -14.17 -8.90 42.76
N GLY A 50 -14.07 -7.61 42.46
CA GLY A 50 -13.67 -7.09 41.15
C GLY A 50 -14.63 -7.47 40.02
N ILE A 51 -15.88 -7.87 40.34
CA ILE A 51 -16.86 -8.30 39.35
C ILE A 51 -17.81 -7.14 39.05
N ALA A 52 -17.65 -6.51 37.89
CA ALA A 52 -18.63 -5.59 37.36
C ALA A 52 -19.88 -6.36 36.91
N ASN A 53 -21.09 -5.86 37.22
CA ASN A 53 -22.34 -6.59 37.01
C ASN A 53 -23.47 -5.76 36.38
N LEU A 54 -23.40 -4.42 36.45
CA LEU A 54 -24.33 -3.49 35.80
C LEU A 54 -23.62 -2.16 35.49
N ILE A 55 -22.84 -1.68 36.44
CA ILE A 55 -21.98 -0.52 36.30
C ILE A 55 -20.53 -1.02 36.43
N SER A 56 -19.65 -0.54 35.56
CA SER A 56 -18.21 -0.76 35.63
C SER A 56 -17.52 0.50 36.17
N PRO A 57 -17.18 0.56 37.47
CA PRO A 57 -16.27 1.57 37.99
C PRO A 57 -14.87 1.31 37.47
N ASP A 58 -14.22 2.38 37.02
CA ASP A 58 -12.82 2.36 36.61
C ASP A 58 -12.11 3.63 37.08
N ILE A 59 -10.80 3.57 37.24
CA ILE A 59 -9.98 4.71 37.64
C ILE A 59 -9.00 4.98 36.51
N ILE A 60 -9.27 6.07 35.79
CA ILE A 60 -8.55 6.43 34.57
C ILE A 60 -7.78 7.75 34.77
N PRO A 61 -6.64 7.95 34.10
CA PRO A 61 -5.95 9.24 34.10
C PRO A 61 -6.85 10.35 33.53
N ASP A 62 -6.77 11.55 34.08
CA ASP A 62 -7.49 12.71 33.54
C ASP A 62 -6.90 13.10 32.17
N GLU A 63 -7.78 13.34 31.22
CA GLU A 63 -7.38 13.59 29.82
C GLU A 63 -6.73 14.95 29.61
N GLN A 64 -6.90 15.89 30.55
CA GLN A 64 -6.28 17.22 30.52
C GLN A 64 -5.05 17.29 31.45
N ASN A 65 -5.02 16.43 32.48
CA ASN A 65 -3.91 16.34 33.41
C ASN A 65 -3.63 14.87 33.81
N VAL A 66 -2.75 14.21 33.07
CA VAL A 66 -2.41 12.79 33.27
C VAL A 66 -1.76 12.47 34.63
N SER A 67 -1.40 13.48 35.43
CA SER A 67 -0.88 13.30 36.80
C SER A 67 -1.97 13.07 37.85
N ILE A 68 -3.25 13.28 37.51
CA ILE A 68 -4.38 12.99 38.39
C ILE A 68 -5.24 11.88 37.79
N ASN A 69 -5.88 11.11 38.66
CA ASN A 69 -6.83 10.07 38.27
C ASN A 69 -8.28 10.52 38.51
N ARG A 70 -9.20 10.01 37.71
CA ARG A 70 -10.64 10.26 37.77
C ARG A 70 -11.38 8.95 37.93
N LEU A 71 -12.38 8.96 38.80
CA LEU A 71 -13.33 7.84 38.90
C LEU A 71 -14.34 7.94 37.75
N ALA A 72 -14.33 6.93 36.89
CA ALA A 72 -15.23 6.79 35.76
C ALA A 72 -16.22 5.66 35.99
N PHE A 73 -17.44 5.83 35.50
CA PHE A 73 -18.47 4.81 35.47
C PHE A 73 -18.85 4.54 34.02
N ASN A 74 -18.73 3.29 33.60
CA ASN A 74 -19.04 2.83 32.26
C ASN A 74 -20.08 1.69 32.30
N GLU A 75 -20.60 1.34 31.13
CA GLU A 75 -21.35 0.10 30.93
C GLU A 75 -20.43 -1.13 31.09
N ILE A 76 -21.05 -2.30 31.30
CA ILE A 76 -20.33 -3.57 31.46
C ILE A 76 -20.42 -4.43 30.19
N ASP A 77 -19.46 -5.35 30.03
CA ASP A 77 -19.67 -6.52 29.21
C ASP A 77 -20.48 -7.56 29.98
N LEU A 78 -21.61 -7.96 29.39
CA LEU A 78 -22.59 -8.84 30.03
C LEU A 78 -22.14 -10.30 29.97
N LYS A 79 -22.54 -11.10 30.97
CA LYS A 79 -21.98 -12.45 31.19
C LYS A 79 -22.55 -13.51 30.24
N PHE A 80 -23.84 -13.43 29.89
CA PHE A 80 -24.48 -14.39 28.97
C PHE A 80 -24.55 -13.89 27.53
N PHE A 81 -24.54 -12.57 27.30
CA PHE A 81 -24.72 -11.96 25.97
C PHE A 81 -23.64 -10.92 25.68
N HIS A 82 -22.64 -11.26 24.86
CA HIS A 82 -21.62 -10.29 24.44
C HIS A 82 -22.20 -9.19 23.54
N THR A 83 -21.67 -7.98 23.72
CA THR A 83 -22.30 -6.66 23.54
C THR A 83 -22.41 -6.13 22.11
N SER A 84 -22.19 -6.95 21.10
CA SER A 84 -21.97 -6.46 19.73
C SER A 84 -22.74 -7.19 18.64
N ALA A 85 -23.54 -8.18 18.99
CA ALA A 85 -24.07 -9.07 17.97
C ALA A 85 -25.50 -8.68 17.52
N ILE A 86 -25.65 -8.40 16.22
CA ILE A 86 -26.89 -8.64 15.46
C ILE A 86 -27.10 -10.16 15.41
N LEU A 87 -27.42 -10.75 16.56
CA LEU A 87 -27.68 -12.18 16.70
C LEU A 87 -29.01 -12.51 16.02
N SER A 88 -29.04 -13.58 15.22
CA SER A 88 -30.29 -14.13 14.72
C SER A 88 -31.18 -14.56 15.90
N LYS A 89 -32.52 -14.50 15.72
CA LYS A 89 -33.47 -14.94 16.75
C LYS A 89 -33.20 -16.39 17.20
N ARG A 90 -32.71 -17.23 16.29
CA ARG A 90 -32.35 -18.64 16.55
C ARG A 90 -31.13 -18.75 17.47
N THR A 91 -30.07 -17.99 17.19
CA THR A 91 -28.83 -18.01 17.98
C THR A 91 -29.07 -17.47 19.39
N LYS A 92 -29.88 -16.41 19.53
CA LYS A 92 -30.32 -15.90 20.85
C LYS A 92 -31.02 -16.98 21.67
N GLN A 93 -31.95 -17.71 21.05
CA GLN A 93 -32.69 -18.78 21.72
C GLN A 93 -31.77 -19.95 22.12
N ALA A 94 -30.81 -20.30 21.27
CA ALA A 94 -29.85 -21.36 21.56
C ALA A 94 -28.94 -21.00 22.75
N ILE A 95 -28.39 -19.78 22.78
CA ILE A 95 -27.59 -19.28 23.91
C ILE A 95 -28.43 -19.30 25.19
N ALA A 96 -29.63 -18.72 25.15
CA ALA A 96 -30.54 -18.70 26.30
C ALA A 96 -30.85 -20.11 26.83
N ASN A 97 -31.13 -21.08 25.95
CA ASN A 97 -31.39 -22.47 26.34
C ASN A 97 -30.15 -23.15 26.96
N THR A 98 -28.96 -22.91 26.42
CA THR A 98 -27.70 -23.44 26.94
C THR A 98 -27.36 -22.85 28.31
N CYS A 99 -27.46 -21.53 28.46
CA CYS A 99 -27.28 -20.84 29.74
C CYS A 99 -28.28 -21.38 30.78
N LEU A 100 -29.55 -21.54 30.40
CA LEU A 100 -30.58 -22.08 31.29
C LEU A 100 -30.25 -23.52 31.73
N SER A 101 -29.78 -24.37 30.82
CA SER A 101 -29.37 -25.75 31.13
C SER A 101 -28.18 -25.78 32.09
N MET A 102 -27.16 -24.97 31.82
CA MET A 102 -25.98 -24.84 32.68
C MET A 102 -26.36 -24.35 34.08
N MET A 103 -27.15 -23.29 34.19
CA MET A 103 -27.61 -22.76 35.48
C MET A 103 -28.45 -23.78 36.24
N LYS A 104 -29.32 -24.55 35.56
CA LYS A 104 -30.08 -25.63 36.21
C LYS A 104 -29.17 -26.71 36.79
N ASN A 105 -28.14 -27.13 36.06
CA ASN A 105 -27.19 -28.13 36.52
C ASN A 105 -26.37 -27.63 37.71
N ILE A 106 -25.84 -26.40 37.63
CA ILE A 106 -25.11 -25.76 38.74
C ILE A 106 -26.01 -25.67 39.97
N LEU A 107 -27.25 -25.18 39.82
CA LEU A 107 -28.19 -25.04 40.93
C LEU A 107 -28.49 -26.40 41.59
N LYS A 108 -28.76 -27.43 40.77
CA LYS A 108 -29.01 -28.80 41.26
C LYS A 108 -27.83 -29.33 42.07
N ASN A 109 -26.61 -29.17 41.56
CA ASN A 109 -25.40 -29.65 42.24
C ASN A 109 -25.17 -28.88 43.55
N LEU A 110 -25.30 -27.55 43.53
CA LEU A 110 -25.16 -26.73 44.74
C LEU A 110 -26.20 -27.07 45.81
N ILE A 111 -27.45 -27.36 45.42
CA ILE A 111 -28.50 -27.80 46.36
C ILE A 111 -28.12 -29.14 46.99
N ASN A 112 -27.74 -30.13 46.18
CA ASN A 112 -27.34 -31.45 46.66
C ASN A 112 -26.12 -31.35 47.62
N ASP A 113 -25.12 -30.58 47.23
CA ASP A 113 -23.92 -30.34 48.03
C ASP A 113 -24.26 -29.66 49.36
N ALA A 114 -25.09 -28.60 49.32
CA ALA A 114 -25.53 -27.90 50.52
C ALA A 114 -26.29 -28.85 51.47
N MET A 115 -27.18 -29.69 50.95
CA MET A 115 -27.89 -30.71 51.73
C MET A 115 -26.94 -31.71 52.38
N ASN A 116 -25.98 -32.25 51.61
CA ASN A 116 -24.97 -33.19 52.12
C ASN A 116 -24.09 -32.58 53.23
N MET A 117 -23.85 -31.27 53.17
CA MET A 117 -23.06 -30.53 54.16
C MET A 117 -23.88 -29.93 55.31
N SER A 118 -25.20 -30.17 55.36
CA SER A 118 -26.11 -29.53 56.32
C SER A 118 -26.06 -27.99 56.28
N LEU A 119 -25.87 -27.43 55.09
CA LEU A 119 -25.88 -25.99 54.82
C LEU A 119 -27.17 -25.60 54.10
N ILE A 120 -27.58 -24.34 54.29
CA ILE A 120 -28.78 -23.78 53.65
C ILE A 120 -28.32 -22.76 52.62
N LEU A 121 -28.80 -22.88 51.38
CA LEU A 121 -28.63 -21.83 50.36
C LEU A 121 -29.65 -20.71 50.57
N PRO A 122 -29.34 -19.45 50.17
CA PRO A 122 -30.32 -18.38 50.23
C PRO A 122 -31.58 -18.72 49.44
N GLU A 123 -32.75 -18.55 50.07
CA GLU A 123 -34.05 -18.90 49.47
C GLU A 123 -34.26 -18.21 48.11
N ILE A 124 -33.82 -16.95 47.99
CA ILE A 124 -33.91 -16.17 46.75
C ILE A 124 -33.08 -16.76 45.60
N PHE A 125 -32.00 -17.48 45.91
CA PHE A 125 -31.17 -18.17 44.93
C PHE A 125 -31.81 -19.50 44.52
N VAL A 126 -32.30 -20.27 45.49
CA VAL A 126 -32.97 -21.57 45.27
C VAL A 126 -34.25 -21.41 44.44
N ASN A 127 -35.08 -20.43 44.80
CA ASN A 127 -36.36 -20.15 44.14
C ASN A 127 -36.22 -19.21 42.93
N SER A 128 -34.99 -18.99 42.45
CA SER A 128 -34.74 -18.05 41.36
C SER A 128 -35.37 -18.53 40.05
N LYS A 129 -36.12 -17.63 39.40
CA LYS A 129 -36.68 -17.88 38.06
C LYS A 129 -35.59 -17.69 37.02
N LEU A 130 -34.80 -18.72 36.75
CA LEU A 130 -33.62 -18.67 35.87
C LEU A 130 -33.90 -18.05 34.48
N ALA A 131 -35.07 -18.33 33.89
CA ALA A 131 -35.46 -17.72 32.61
C ALA A 131 -35.60 -16.18 32.71
N ALA A 132 -36.15 -15.67 33.82
CA ALA A 132 -36.30 -14.24 34.04
C ALA A 132 -34.95 -13.53 34.23
N ILE A 133 -33.94 -14.24 34.74
CA ILE A 133 -32.56 -13.73 34.88
C ILE A 133 -31.93 -13.53 33.49
N ILE A 134 -32.09 -14.53 32.62
CA ILE A 134 -31.62 -14.47 31.22
C ILE A 134 -32.35 -13.34 30.47
N ASP A 135 -33.68 -13.23 30.63
CA ASP A 135 -34.47 -12.16 30.00
C ASP A 135 -34.03 -10.77 30.49
N PHE A 136 -33.70 -10.64 31.78
CA PHE A 136 -33.19 -9.40 32.35
C PHE A 136 -31.87 -8.98 31.70
N GLU A 137 -30.87 -9.87 31.66
CA GLU A 137 -29.58 -9.56 31.03
C GLU A 137 -29.73 -9.33 29.51
N PHE A 138 -30.63 -10.05 28.85
CA PHE A 138 -30.94 -9.82 27.44
C PHE A 138 -31.52 -8.43 27.17
N ASN A 139 -32.32 -7.88 28.09
CA ASN A 139 -32.82 -6.51 27.95
C ASN A 139 -31.73 -5.47 28.16
N LEU A 140 -30.78 -5.70 29.08
CA LEU A 140 -29.58 -4.86 29.24
C LEU A 140 -28.70 -4.91 27.98
N PHE A 141 -28.57 -6.09 27.37
CA PHE A 141 -27.82 -6.28 26.12
C PHE A 141 -28.36 -5.42 24.97
N LYS A 142 -29.70 -5.40 24.76
CA LYS A 142 -30.32 -4.55 23.73
C LYS A 142 -29.95 -3.08 23.88
N VAL A 143 -29.89 -2.60 25.13
CA VAL A 143 -29.52 -1.22 25.43
C VAL A 143 -28.05 -0.98 25.09
N SER A 144 -27.13 -1.76 25.65
CA SER A 144 -25.68 -1.59 25.42
C SER A 144 -25.33 -1.64 23.93
N SER A 145 -25.89 -2.60 23.18
CA SER A 145 -25.68 -2.72 21.72
C SER A 145 -26.12 -1.48 20.91
N SER A 146 -27.08 -0.71 21.42
CA SER A 146 -27.58 0.50 20.74
C SER A 146 -26.63 1.70 20.85
N PHE A 147 -25.67 1.64 21.77
CA PHE A 147 -24.76 2.75 22.04
C PHE A 147 -23.29 2.45 21.69
N LYS A 148 -22.86 1.18 21.65
CA LYS A 148 -21.49 0.80 21.25
C LYS A 148 -21.14 1.12 19.79
N ASN A 149 -22.13 1.16 18.88
CA ASN A 149 -21.92 1.47 17.45
C ASN A 149 -21.95 2.97 17.12
N THR A 150 -21.92 3.85 18.11
CA THR A 150 -21.77 5.29 17.83
C THR A 150 -20.29 5.63 17.64
N PRO A 151 -19.92 6.36 16.57
CA PRO A 151 -18.52 6.73 16.33
C PRO A 151 -17.93 7.38 17.59
N TYR A 152 -16.68 7.03 17.92
CA TYR A 152 -15.87 7.70 18.94
C TYR A 152 -15.73 9.20 18.59
N ASN A 153 -16.77 9.97 18.92
CA ASN A 153 -16.82 11.40 18.75
C ASN A 153 -17.08 11.98 20.15
N LYS A 154 -16.02 12.55 20.72
CA LYS A 154 -15.94 12.92 22.14
C LYS A 154 -16.93 13.99 22.57
N SER A 155 -17.57 14.71 21.64
CA SER A 155 -18.62 15.68 21.96
C SER A 155 -19.90 15.06 22.53
N THR A 156 -20.03 13.72 22.56
CA THR A 156 -21.30 13.04 22.88
C THR A 156 -21.28 12.02 24.03
N ILE A 157 -20.13 11.62 24.62
CA ILE A 157 -20.08 10.39 25.44
C ILE A 157 -19.57 10.56 26.90
N ILE A 158 -18.61 11.44 27.20
CA ILE A 158 -18.09 11.63 28.57
C ILE A 158 -18.73 12.89 29.20
N LYS A 159 -19.49 12.73 30.29
CA LYS A 159 -19.97 13.87 31.09
C LYS A 159 -19.17 13.97 32.39
N ASP A 160 -18.43 15.06 32.54
CA ASP A 160 -17.87 15.47 33.83
C ASP A 160 -19.01 15.99 34.71
N LEU A 161 -19.25 15.31 35.84
CA LEU A 161 -20.36 15.60 36.74
C LEU A 161 -19.86 15.69 38.19
N LYS A 162 -20.39 16.64 38.95
CA LYS A 162 -20.24 16.63 40.41
C LYS A 162 -21.26 15.67 41.01
N ILE A 163 -20.91 15.02 42.11
CA ILE A 163 -21.82 14.12 42.83
C ILE A 163 -23.17 14.78 43.13
N LYS A 164 -23.16 16.03 43.60
CA LYS A 164 -24.41 16.79 43.87
C LYS A 164 -25.31 16.95 42.64
N ASP A 165 -24.73 16.99 41.44
CA ASP A 165 -25.47 17.20 40.20
C ASP A 165 -26.04 15.87 39.71
N LEU A 166 -25.30 14.77 39.86
CA LEU A 166 -25.82 13.41 39.61
C LEU A 166 -26.97 13.06 40.55
N LEU A 167 -26.86 13.36 41.84
CA LEU A 167 -27.91 13.11 42.83
C LEU A 167 -29.19 13.93 42.60
N LYS A 168 -29.12 15.02 41.82
CA LYS A 168 -30.28 15.82 41.40
C LYS A 168 -30.93 15.30 40.12
N MET A 169 -30.29 14.39 39.39
CA MET A 169 -30.86 13.81 38.18
C MET A 169 -32.03 12.89 38.53
N ASN A 170 -33.04 12.87 37.67
CA ASN A 170 -34.27 12.11 37.88
C ASN A 170 -34.08 10.61 37.53
N PHE A 171 -33.23 9.91 38.29
CA PHE A 171 -33.06 8.45 38.24
C PHE A 171 -33.85 7.78 39.35
N SER A 172 -34.41 6.60 39.08
CA SER A 172 -34.93 5.73 40.15
C SER A 172 -33.83 4.98 40.92
N PHE A 173 -32.67 4.78 40.29
CA PHE A 173 -31.48 4.19 40.86
C PHE A 173 -30.88 5.08 41.96
N ASN A 174 -30.76 4.56 43.18
CA ASN A 174 -30.19 5.31 44.30
C ASN A 174 -28.66 5.33 44.28
N TRP A 175 -28.09 6.34 43.62
CA TRP A 175 -26.64 6.56 43.56
C TRP A 175 -25.97 6.74 44.93
N ALA A 176 -26.69 7.25 45.94
CA ALA A 176 -26.11 7.39 47.29
C ALA A 176 -25.86 6.03 47.94
N ASP A 177 -26.80 5.09 47.80
CA ASP A 177 -26.64 3.72 48.31
C ASP A 177 -25.57 2.95 47.52
N TYR A 178 -25.45 3.20 46.22
CA TYR A 178 -24.37 2.67 45.39
C TYR A 178 -23.00 3.16 45.87
N PHE A 179 -22.83 4.47 46.10
CA PHE A 179 -21.59 5.04 46.61
C PHE A 179 -21.25 4.54 48.01
N LEU A 180 -22.25 4.31 48.87
CA LEU A 180 -22.07 3.66 50.16
C LEU A 180 -21.51 2.24 50.02
N GLY A 181 -21.94 1.49 49.01
CA GLY A 181 -21.43 0.15 48.71
C GLY A 181 -19.99 0.14 48.19
N LEU A 182 -19.58 1.15 47.41
CA LEU A 182 -18.21 1.29 46.90
C LEU A 182 -17.20 1.60 48.02
N ARG A 183 -17.64 2.27 49.09
CA ARG A 183 -16.80 2.68 50.24
C ARG A 183 -15.57 3.49 49.85
N ILE A 184 -15.67 4.31 48.81
CA ILE A 184 -14.60 5.23 48.40
C ILE A 184 -14.77 6.54 49.18
N PRO A 185 -13.81 6.94 50.04
CA PRO A 185 -13.97 8.12 50.90
C PRO A 185 -14.29 9.41 50.14
N SER A 186 -13.66 9.62 48.97
CA SER A 186 -13.85 10.81 48.14
C SER A 186 -15.31 11.01 47.68
N LEU A 187 -16.12 9.95 47.64
CA LEU A 187 -17.53 10.03 47.23
C LEU A 187 -18.43 10.70 48.27
N SER A 188 -17.98 10.90 49.52
CA SER A 188 -18.74 11.66 50.51
C SER A 188 -18.70 13.18 50.23
N ASN A 189 -17.75 13.65 49.44
CA ASN A 189 -17.65 15.05 49.05
C ASN A 189 -18.60 15.36 47.89
N SER A 190 -19.65 16.13 48.16
CA SER A 190 -20.67 16.52 47.15
C SER A 190 -20.12 17.28 45.93
N THR A 191 -18.91 17.85 46.02
CA THR A 191 -18.23 18.55 44.93
C THR A 191 -17.25 17.69 44.13
N PHE A 192 -16.99 16.46 44.60
CA PHE A 192 -16.12 15.51 43.90
C PHE A 192 -16.66 15.24 42.50
N GLN A 193 -15.74 15.19 41.53
CA GLN A 193 -16.07 15.06 40.12
C GLN A 193 -15.85 13.63 39.64
N ILE A 194 -16.84 13.10 38.94
CA ILE A 194 -16.84 11.76 38.35
C ILE A 194 -17.09 11.86 36.85
N LEU A 195 -16.69 10.83 36.12
CA LEU A 195 -16.95 10.71 34.69
C LEU A 195 -18.05 9.68 34.45
N LEU A 196 -19.12 10.08 33.76
CA LEU A 196 -20.14 9.15 33.30
C LEU A 196 -19.94 8.90 31.80
N ILE A 197 -19.46 7.70 31.46
CA ILE A 197 -19.18 7.29 30.08
C ILE A 197 -20.44 6.68 29.50
N ASN A 198 -20.91 7.20 28.36
CA ASN A 198 -22.16 6.78 27.72
C ASN A 198 -23.40 7.01 28.60
N SER A 199 -23.69 8.28 28.90
CA SER A 199 -24.84 8.65 29.74
C SER A 199 -26.20 8.11 29.28
N GLY A 200 -26.33 7.71 28.01
CA GLY A 200 -27.52 7.05 27.47
C GLY A 200 -27.78 5.70 28.12
N TYR A 201 -26.75 4.86 28.28
CA TYR A 201 -26.86 3.54 28.90
C TYR A 201 -27.54 3.59 30.28
N PHE A 202 -27.10 4.49 31.15
CA PHE A 202 -27.60 4.63 32.52
C PHE A 202 -29.09 4.99 32.59
N ILE A 203 -29.60 5.78 31.64
CA ILE A 203 -31.03 6.13 31.55
C ILE A 203 -31.88 4.91 31.25
N TYR A 204 -31.43 4.04 30.36
CA TYR A 204 -32.17 2.84 30.00
C TYR A 204 -31.98 1.71 31.02
N MET A 205 -30.78 1.59 31.61
CA MET A 205 -30.54 0.70 32.75
C MET A 205 -31.52 1.02 33.88
N ASP A 206 -31.68 2.30 34.24
CA ASP A 206 -32.62 2.75 35.27
C ASP A 206 -34.08 2.32 34.97
N LYS A 207 -34.52 2.46 33.71
CA LYS A 207 -35.85 1.99 33.28
C LYS A 207 -36.00 0.48 33.40
N ILE A 208 -34.99 -0.28 33.01
CA ILE A 208 -35.01 -1.75 33.09
C ILE A 208 -35.08 -2.19 34.55
N LEU A 209 -34.26 -1.61 35.42
CA LEU A 209 -34.27 -1.89 36.86
C LEU A 209 -35.64 -1.58 37.48
N LYS A 210 -36.24 -0.43 37.14
CA LYS A 210 -37.58 -0.05 37.63
C LYS A 210 -38.69 -1.02 37.18
N SER A 211 -38.57 -1.58 35.98
CA SER A 211 -39.56 -2.50 35.40
C SER A 211 -39.37 -3.97 35.83
N THR A 212 -38.22 -4.31 36.41
CA THR A 212 -37.85 -5.69 36.75
C THR A 212 -38.13 -5.96 38.24
N PRO A 213 -38.74 -7.10 38.61
CA PRO A 213 -38.92 -7.46 40.01
C PRO A 213 -37.58 -7.52 40.77
N ASN A 214 -37.51 -6.90 41.96
CA ASN A 214 -36.33 -6.90 42.81
C ASN A 214 -35.76 -8.31 43.05
N SER A 215 -36.63 -9.33 43.18
CA SER A 215 -36.22 -10.72 43.35
C SER A 215 -35.41 -11.26 42.17
N THR A 216 -35.75 -10.87 40.94
CA THR A 216 -35.01 -11.24 39.74
C THR A 216 -33.64 -10.53 39.69
N ILE A 217 -33.58 -9.25 40.04
CA ILE A 217 -32.32 -8.48 40.04
C ILE A 217 -31.36 -9.06 41.08
N ILE A 218 -31.83 -9.31 42.30
CA ILE A 218 -31.00 -9.88 43.38
C ILE A 218 -30.53 -11.29 42.99
N ALA A 219 -31.40 -12.11 42.40
CA ALA A 219 -31.00 -13.43 41.92
C ALA A 219 -29.95 -13.34 40.81
N TYR A 220 -30.08 -12.39 39.86
CA TYR A 220 -29.07 -12.13 38.84
C TYR A 220 -27.70 -11.82 39.46
N LEU A 221 -27.63 -10.91 40.43
CA LEU A 221 -26.39 -10.54 41.11
C LEU A 221 -25.70 -11.75 41.80
N LEU A 222 -26.49 -12.61 42.45
CA LEU A 222 -25.97 -13.85 43.05
C LEU A 222 -25.46 -14.83 41.99
N TRP A 223 -26.15 -14.96 40.85
CA TRP A 223 -25.71 -15.81 39.74
C TRP A 223 -24.43 -15.29 39.09
N ILE A 224 -24.28 -13.98 38.91
CA ILE A 224 -23.03 -13.38 38.44
C ILE A 224 -21.87 -13.74 39.38
N LEU A 225 -22.08 -13.67 40.69
CA LEU A 225 -21.06 -14.08 41.65
C LEU A 225 -20.71 -15.57 41.53
N VAL A 226 -21.72 -16.45 41.47
CA VAL A 226 -21.51 -17.90 41.33
C VAL A 226 -20.69 -18.22 40.08
N LEU A 227 -21.07 -17.65 38.93
CA LEU A 227 -20.41 -17.93 37.65
C LEU A 227 -18.97 -17.42 37.58
N ASN A 228 -18.61 -16.42 38.37
CA ASN A 228 -17.23 -15.92 38.48
C ASN A 228 -16.45 -16.58 39.62
N ARG A 229 -17.05 -17.50 40.38
CA ARG A 229 -16.41 -18.14 41.54
C ARG A 229 -16.32 -19.66 41.44
N ILE A 230 -17.15 -20.27 40.62
CA ILE A 230 -17.21 -21.73 40.47
C ILE A 230 -15.90 -22.33 39.94
N GLU A 231 -15.12 -21.59 39.15
CA GLU A 231 -13.84 -22.05 38.59
C GLU A 231 -12.75 -22.28 39.65
N PHE A 232 -12.89 -21.68 40.84
CA PHE A 232 -11.97 -21.85 41.98
C PHE A 232 -12.37 -23.01 42.90
N LEU A 233 -13.42 -23.76 42.53
CA LEU A 233 -13.83 -25.00 43.18
C LEU A 233 -13.26 -26.24 42.47
N ASP A 234 -12.46 -26.03 41.43
CA ASP A 234 -11.81 -27.07 40.63
C ASP A 234 -10.28 -26.87 40.63
N ASP A 235 -9.54 -27.88 40.15
CA ASP A 235 -8.08 -27.93 40.11
C ASP A 235 -7.50 -27.02 39.00
N ASN A 236 -7.75 -25.71 39.09
CA ASN A 236 -7.22 -24.70 38.17
C ASN A 236 -5.96 -24.03 38.72
N GLU A 237 -4.87 -24.00 37.93
CA GLU A 237 -3.58 -23.44 38.34
C GLU A 237 -3.42 -21.92 38.09
N HIS A 238 -4.49 -21.17 37.83
CA HIS A 238 -4.38 -19.75 37.48
C HIS A 238 -4.24 -18.85 38.73
N LEU A 239 -3.08 -18.19 38.88
CA LEU A 239 -2.78 -17.28 40.00
C LEU A 239 -2.73 -15.81 39.55
N SER A 240 -3.84 -15.32 38.98
CA SER A 240 -3.94 -13.91 38.53
C SER A 240 -3.70 -12.94 39.69
N GLY A 241 -2.74 -12.02 39.55
CA GLY A 241 -2.42 -10.98 40.54
C GLY A 241 -1.07 -11.09 41.23
N LEU A 242 -0.45 -12.27 41.18
CA LEU A 242 0.91 -12.50 41.69
C LEU A 242 1.95 -12.50 40.55
N ASP A 243 1.57 -12.00 39.37
CA ASP A 243 2.35 -12.14 38.16
C ASP A 243 3.65 -11.31 38.19
N LEU A 244 3.69 -10.20 38.95
CA LEU A 244 4.89 -9.37 39.09
C LEU A 244 5.95 -10.02 39.98
N ILE A 245 5.54 -10.61 41.12
CA ILE A 245 6.48 -11.31 42.00
C ILE A 245 7.02 -12.58 41.34
N ILE A 246 6.19 -13.35 40.63
CA ILE A 246 6.66 -14.51 39.86
C ILE A 246 7.52 -14.04 38.67
N GLY A 247 7.12 -12.95 38.02
CA GLY A 247 7.87 -12.33 36.92
C GLY A 247 9.25 -11.81 37.31
N SER A 248 9.47 -11.42 38.57
CA SER A 248 10.80 -11.02 39.06
C SER A 248 11.83 -12.15 38.95
N LEU A 249 11.39 -13.41 39.19
CA LEU A 249 12.23 -14.60 39.02
C LEU A 249 12.61 -14.82 37.55
N TYR A 250 11.67 -14.55 36.64
CA TYR A 250 11.92 -14.59 35.20
C TYR A 250 12.91 -13.50 34.76
N ALA A 251 12.77 -12.28 35.29
CA ALA A 251 13.61 -11.13 34.94
C ALA A 251 15.07 -11.27 35.43
N ASN A 252 15.33 -12.03 36.49
CA ASN A 252 16.68 -12.30 36.99
C ASN A 252 17.52 -13.23 36.10
N ASN A 253 16.95 -13.81 35.04
CA ASN A 253 17.67 -14.73 34.15
C ASN A 253 18.52 -13.97 33.10
N ILE A 254 19.84 -14.23 33.09
CA ILE A 254 20.82 -13.60 32.17
C ILE A 254 20.42 -13.73 30.69
N LEU A 255 19.84 -14.86 30.29
CA LEU A 255 19.41 -15.09 28.90
C LEU A 255 18.27 -14.12 28.52
N ILE A 256 17.34 -13.85 29.43
CA ILE A 256 16.23 -12.92 29.21
C ILE A 256 16.76 -11.50 29.02
N ASN A 257 17.78 -11.09 29.78
CA ASN A 257 18.42 -9.78 29.61
C ASN A 257 19.09 -9.63 28.24
N ARG A 258 19.77 -10.68 27.77
CA ARG A 258 20.35 -10.69 26.43
C ARG A 258 19.29 -10.56 25.35
N ILE A 259 18.18 -11.31 25.48
CA ILE A 259 17.07 -11.28 24.52
C ILE A 259 16.40 -9.90 24.53
N LYS A 260 16.13 -9.33 25.71
CA LYS A 260 15.57 -7.99 25.87
C LYS A 260 16.42 -6.93 25.16
N ASN A 261 17.74 -6.93 25.37
CA ASN A 261 18.65 -5.97 24.74
C ASN A 261 18.67 -6.12 23.20
N GLU A 262 18.56 -7.36 22.69
CA GLU A 262 18.43 -7.58 21.23
C GLU A 262 17.11 -7.00 20.71
N CYS A 263 15.99 -7.25 21.39
CA CYS A 263 14.68 -6.71 21.04
C CYS A 263 14.65 -5.16 21.04
N GLU A 264 15.37 -4.51 21.95
CA GLU A 264 15.49 -3.04 21.98
C GLU A 264 16.13 -2.47 20.71
N GLN A 265 17.03 -3.20 20.05
CA GLN A 265 17.59 -2.78 18.76
C GLN A 265 16.54 -2.78 17.65
N TYR A 266 15.63 -3.75 17.66
CA TYR A 266 14.49 -3.79 16.74
C TYR A 266 13.57 -2.59 16.98
N VAL A 267 13.28 -2.27 18.25
CA VAL A 267 12.47 -1.10 18.62
C VAL A 267 13.06 0.18 18.06
N ASN A 268 14.36 0.45 18.29
CA ASN A 268 15.03 1.65 17.77
C ASN A 268 14.92 1.75 16.25
N THR A 269 15.18 0.64 15.57
CA THR A 269 15.07 0.55 14.10
C THR A 269 13.65 0.89 13.60
N LEU A 270 12.62 0.41 14.30
CA LEU A 270 11.23 0.67 13.94
C LEU A 270 10.85 2.13 14.18
N VAL A 271 11.29 2.72 15.29
CA VAL A 271 11.10 4.15 15.61
C VAL A 271 11.72 5.03 14.53
N ASP A 272 12.96 4.76 14.14
CA ASP A 272 13.64 5.49 13.05
C ASP A 272 12.88 5.37 11.73
N THR A 273 12.37 4.17 11.43
CA THR A 273 11.58 3.92 10.22
C THR A 273 10.25 4.69 10.24
N TYR A 274 9.62 4.82 11.41
CA TYR A 274 8.43 5.67 11.59
C TYR A 274 8.75 7.15 11.35
N LEU A 275 9.80 7.68 11.97
CA LEU A 275 10.23 9.08 11.81
C LEU A 275 10.48 9.42 10.34
N GLU A 276 11.24 8.58 9.63
CA GLU A 276 11.52 8.78 8.19
C GLU A 276 10.26 8.75 7.32
N ARG A 277 9.25 7.96 7.70
CA ARG A 277 7.99 7.90 6.95
C ARG A 277 7.12 9.11 7.18
N VAL A 278 7.08 9.66 8.40
CA VAL A 278 6.29 10.88 8.69
C VAL A 278 6.69 12.03 7.76
N ASP A 279 7.98 12.20 7.51
CA ASP A 279 8.48 13.23 6.58
C ASP A 279 7.93 13.07 5.16
N ARG A 280 7.68 11.84 4.73
CA ARG A 280 7.17 11.49 3.39
C ARG A 280 5.66 11.61 3.26
N ILE A 281 4.91 11.82 4.35
CA ILE A 281 3.46 11.97 4.32
C ILE A 281 3.10 13.34 3.73
N LYS A 282 2.55 13.39 2.51
CA LYS A 282 2.34 14.67 1.80
C LYS A 282 1.13 15.46 2.28
N TRP A 283 0.10 14.78 2.79
CA TRP A 283 -1.17 15.41 3.18
C TRP A 283 -1.10 16.12 4.53
N LEU A 284 -0.10 15.79 5.36
CA LEU A 284 0.17 16.48 6.63
C LEU A 284 0.94 17.77 6.39
N ASN A 285 0.46 18.87 7.00
CA ASN A 285 1.20 20.13 7.00
C ASN A 285 2.46 20.07 7.89
N LYS A 286 3.38 21.04 7.74
CA LYS A 286 4.66 21.06 8.46
C LYS A 286 4.50 21.04 9.99
N ARG A 287 3.51 21.76 10.52
CA ARG A 287 3.22 21.81 11.96
C ARG A 287 2.80 20.42 12.47
N LYS A 288 1.87 19.77 11.76
CA LYS A 288 1.36 18.45 12.13
C LYS A 288 2.42 17.36 12.04
N LYS A 289 3.30 17.41 11.03
CA LYS A 289 4.49 16.55 10.99
C LYS A 289 5.37 16.74 12.21
N ALA A 290 5.62 17.99 12.63
CA ALA A 290 6.42 18.26 13.82
C ALA A 290 5.78 17.72 15.10
N GLU A 291 4.46 17.88 15.26
CA GLU A 291 3.69 17.32 16.39
C GLU A 291 3.80 15.77 16.42
N LEU A 292 3.66 15.10 15.28
CA LEU A 292 3.84 13.64 15.17
C LEU A 292 5.27 13.19 15.45
N VAL A 293 6.26 13.90 14.90
CA VAL A 293 7.68 13.62 15.15
C VAL A 293 8.01 13.76 16.63
N GLU A 294 7.49 14.81 17.29
CA GLU A 294 7.65 14.99 18.73
C GLU A 294 7.02 13.82 19.50
N LYS A 295 5.80 13.42 19.14
CA LYS A 295 5.12 12.29 19.76
C LYS A 295 5.89 10.98 19.62
N ILE A 296 6.40 10.66 18.43
CA ILE A 296 7.23 9.47 18.19
C ILE A 296 8.51 9.53 19.03
N LYS A 297 9.18 10.69 19.08
CA LYS A 297 10.43 10.86 19.85
C LYS A 297 10.23 10.72 21.35
N LYS A 298 9.03 11.04 21.87
CA LYS A 298 8.67 10.88 23.29
C LYS A 298 8.07 9.51 23.61
N LEU A 299 7.95 8.59 22.65
CA LEU A 299 7.50 7.23 22.95
C LEU A 299 8.45 6.59 23.95
N SER A 300 7.88 6.08 25.04
CA SER A 300 8.61 5.25 25.99
C SER A 300 8.31 3.77 25.74
N PHE A 301 9.27 2.90 26.05
CA PHE A 301 9.16 1.46 25.78
C PHE A 301 9.44 0.66 27.06
N GLN A 302 8.54 -0.25 27.41
CA GLN A 302 8.78 -1.30 28.38
C GLN A 302 8.87 -2.64 27.65
N ILE A 303 10.08 -3.16 27.48
CA ILE A 303 10.34 -4.44 26.79
C ILE A 303 10.65 -5.53 27.81
N ALA A 304 9.91 -6.63 27.75
CA ALA A 304 9.95 -7.78 28.64
C ALA A 304 9.52 -7.50 30.08
N TYR A 305 10.19 -6.59 30.78
CA TYR A 305 9.94 -6.29 32.18
C TYR A 305 10.42 -4.88 32.56
N SER A 306 9.87 -4.33 33.66
CA SER A 306 10.35 -3.07 34.24
C SER A 306 11.46 -3.31 35.25
N LYS A 307 12.44 -2.41 35.36
CA LYS A 307 13.48 -2.49 36.41
C LYS A 307 12.89 -2.43 37.82
N LEU A 308 11.67 -1.90 37.99
CA LEU A 308 10.97 -1.84 39.28
C LEU A 308 10.82 -3.22 39.92
N ILE A 309 10.52 -4.26 39.14
CA ILE A 309 10.30 -5.61 39.71
C ILE A 309 11.59 -6.31 40.14
N LEU A 310 12.75 -5.76 39.79
CA LEU A 310 14.05 -6.23 40.27
C LEU A 310 14.42 -5.62 41.63
N ASN A 311 13.68 -4.59 42.07
CA ASN A 311 13.86 -3.97 43.37
C ASN A 311 13.00 -4.71 44.41
N GLN A 312 13.64 -5.50 45.27
CA GLN A 312 12.97 -6.28 46.30
C GLN A 312 12.13 -5.40 47.23
N THR A 313 12.64 -4.23 47.64
CA THR A 313 11.91 -3.30 48.51
C THR A 313 10.61 -2.80 47.87
N TRP A 314 10.61 -2.59 46.56
CA TRP A 314 9.40 -2.19 45.84
C TRP A 314 8.38 -3.33 45.78
N ILE A 315 8.84 -4.57 45.52
CA ILE A 315 7.98 -5.76 45.49
C ILE A 315 7.35 -6.01 46.87
N ASP A 316 8.15 -5.97 47.94
CA ASP A 316 7.67 -6.20 49.30
C ASP A 316 6.62 -5.16 49.70
N HIS A 317 6.86 -3.88 49.38
CA HIS A 317 5.89 -2.81 49.64
C HIS A 317 4.62 -2.95 48.79
N HIS A 318 4.74 -3.28 47.50
CA HIS A 318 3.58 -3.47 46.63
C HIS A 318 2.64 -4.60 47.14
N TYR A 319 3.22 -5.66 47.71
CA TYR A 319 2.50 -6.82 48.22
C TYR A 319 2.32 -6.84 49.75
N GLU A 320 2.62 -5.74 50.45
CA GLU A 320 2.66 -5.65 51.91
C GLU A 320 1.34 -6.13 52.57
N GLU A 321 0.19 -5.75 52.00
CA GLU A 321 -1.13 -6.15 52.52
C GLU A 321 -1.36 -7.68 52.50
N LEU A 322 -0.76 -8.37 51.52
CA LEU A 322 -0.82 -9.82 51.36
C LEU A 322 0.25 -10.57 52.17
N ILE A 323 1.32 -9.89 52.59
CA ILE A 323 2.42 -10.48 53.36
C ILE A 323 2.18 -10.32 54.86
N ASP A 324 1.91 -9.09 55.31
CA ASP A 324 1.79 -8.75 56.75
C ASP A 324 0.57 -7.89 57.09
N GLY A 325 -0.27 -7.57 56.11
CA GLY A 325 -1.50 -6.80 56.32
C GLY A 325 -2.77 -7.62 56.57
N PRO A 326 -3.95 -6.97 56.56
CA PRO A 326 -5.24 -7.59 56.85
C PRO A 326 -5.67 -8.67 55.84
N LEU A 327 -5.08 -8.66 54.63
CA LEU A 327 -5.34 -9.65 53.58
C LEU A 327 -4.22 -10.70 53.48
N LYS A 328 -3.44 -10.89 54.55
CA LYS A 328 -2.34 -11.86 54.61
C LYS A 328 -2.74 -13.23 54.08
N ILE A 329 -1.99 -13.73 53.11
CA ILE A 329 -2.17 -15.08 52.56
C ILE A 329 -1.36 -16.10 53.38
N SER A 330 -1.98 -17.22 53.73
CA SER A 330 -1.35 -18.33 54.46
C SER A 330 -1.29 -19.59 53.60
N THR A 331 -0.29 -20.45 53.83
CA THR A 331 -0.22 -21.78 53.20
C THR A 331 -1.38 -22.69 53.59
N SER A 332 -2.07 -22.39 54.68
CA SER A 332 -3.29 -23.08 55.13
C SER A 332 -4.56 -22.54 54.47
N ASP A 333 -4.51 -21.41 53.76
CA ASP A 333 -5.70 -20.85 53.13
C ASP A 333 -6.16 -21.76 51.99
N PRO A 334 -7.45 -22.14 51.95
CA PRO A 334 -8.02 -22.79 50.78
C PRO A 334 -7.88 -21.90 49.55
N PHE A 335 -7.72 -22.51 48.37
CA PHE A 335 -7.49 -21.77 47.13
C PHE A 335 -8.54 -20.66 46.88
N PHE A 336 -9.81 -20.96 47.14
CA PHE A 336 -10.93 -20.01 47.08
C PHE A 336 -10.74 -18.77 47.98
N THR A 337 -10.24 -18.97 49.21
CA THR A 337 -10.00 -17.90 50.18
C THR A 337 -8.82 -17.05 49.75
N MET A 338 -7.72 -17.69 49.33
CA MET A 338 -6.54 -17.01 48.83
C MET A 338 -6.88 -16.13 47.61
N HIS A 339 -7.64 -16.67 46.63
CA HIS A 339 -8.09 -15.89 45.48
C HIS A 339 -8.98 -14.70 45.91
N SER A 340 -9.87 -14.89 46.88
CA SER A 340 -10.72 -13.82 47.40
C SER A 340 -9.91 -12.70 48.05
N LYS A 341 -8.85 -13.03 48.82
CA LYS A 341 -7.92 -12.06 49.41
C LYS A 341 -7.14 -11.29 48.33
N ILE A 342 -6.58 -11.99 47.34
CA ILE A 342 -5.83 -11.37 46.23
C ILE A 342 -6.73 -10.40 45.45
N THR A 343 -7.97 -10.79 45.17
CA THR A 343 -8.90 -9.94 44.43
C THR A 343 -9.34 -8.71 45.24
N ALA A 344 -9.55 -8.87 46.55
CA ALA A 344 -9.82 -7.72 47.43
C ALA A 344 -8.62 -6.74 47.47
N TRP A 345 -7.39 -7.25 47.56
CA TRP A 345 -6.16 -6.44 47.50
C TRP A 345 -6.04 -5.66 46.18
N LYS A 346 -6.33 -6.30 45.04
CA LYS A 346 -6.36 -5.62 43.74
C LYS A 346 -7.35 -4.45 43.73
N MET A 347 -8.52 -4.63 44.34
CA MET A 347 -9.54 -3.57 44.41
C MET A 347 -9.16 -2.46 45.37
N ASN A 348 -8.56 -2.78 46.51
CA ASN A 348 -8.01 -1.79 47.43
C ASN A 348 -6.94 -0.92 46.74
N ASN A 349 -6.03 -1.56 45.99
CA ASN A 349 -5.00 -0.85 45.22
C ASN A 349 -5.58 0.00 44.10
N LEU A 350 -6.56 -0.52 43.35
CA LEU A 350 -7.25 0.25 42.32
C LEU A 350 -7.89 1.51 42.94
N VAL A 351 -8.64 1.36 44.03
CA VAL A 351 -9.28 2.51 44.72
C VAL A 351 -8.25 3.50 45.26
N SER A 352 -7.16 3.01 45.86
CA SER A 352 -6.06 3.86 46.38
C SER A 352 -5.37 4.64 45.26
N SER A 353 -5.38 4.10 44.03
CA SER A 353 -4.83 4.80 42.87
C SER A 353 -5.56 6.10 42.52
N LEU A 354 -6.77 6.31 43.05
CA LEU A 354 -7.50 7.58 42.90
C LEU A 354 -6.76 8.75 43.56
N THR A 355 -6.03 8.50 44.65
CA THR A 355 -5.27 9.51 45.40
C THR A 355 -3.77 9.44 45.15
N GLU A 356 -3.23 8.22 44.91
CA GLU A 356 -1.80 8.01 44.71
C GLU A 356 -1.53 7.30 43.37
N THR A 357 -0.92 8.00 42.43
CA THR A 357 -0.63 7.46 41.10
C THR A 357 0.59 6.54 41.14
N VAL A 358 0.36 5.23 41.26
CA VAL A 358 1.42 4.21 41.18
C VAL A 358 1.50 3.65 39.76
N ASP A 359 2.67 3.74 39.15
CA ASP A 359 2.92 3.16 37.82
C ASP A 359 3.20 1.65 37.91
N ILE A 360 2.15 0.85 37.80
CA ILE A 360 2.25 -0.62 37.79
C ILE A 360 2.74 -1.09 36.41
N PRO A 361 3.88 -1.80 36.31
CA PRO A 361 4.39 -2.26 35.03
C PRO A 361 3.62 -3.47 34.49
N LEU A 362 3.64 -3.67 33.17
CA LEU A 362 3.14 -4.89 32.54
C LEU A 362 3.92 -6.12 33.05
N SER A 363 3.21 -7.21 33.35
CA SER A 363 3.84 -8.43 33.84
C SER A 363 4.79 -9.06 32.81
N PRO A 364 5.98 -9.54 33.22
CA PRO A 364 6.88 -10.27 32.33
C PRO A 364 6.32 -11.58 31.80
N LEU A 365 5.36 -12.16 32.52
CA LEU A 365 4.70 -13.40 32.13
C LEU A 365 3.56 -13.17 31.14
N SER A 366 3.20 -11.89 30.91
CA SER A 366 2.16 -11.54 29.98
C SER A 366 2.58 -11.81 28.54
N ALA A 367 1.68 -12.40 27.77
CA ALA A 367 1.77 -12.50 26.31
C ALA A 367 1.12 -11.29 25.61
N ASP A 368 0.90 -10.22 26.36
CA ASP A 368 0.25 -9.01 25.89
C ASP A 368 1.25 -7.98 25.33
N ALA A 369 0.75 -7.15 24.42
CA ALA A 369 1.41 -6.01 23.84
C ALA A 369 0.39 -4.87 23.78
N SER A 370 0.75 -3.69 24.27
CA SER A 370 -0.20 -2.59 24.33
C SER A 370 0.44 -1.20 24.24
N TYR A 371 -0.33 -0.25 23.74
CA TYR A 371 -0.03 1.18 23.76
C TYR A 371 -0.86 1.90 24.83
N SER A 372 -0.18 2.44 25.84
CA SER A 372 -0.75 3.31 26.86
C SER A 372 -0.75 4.76 26.41
N ILE A 373 -1.91 5.26 26.00
CA ILE A 373 -2.12 6.62 25.47
C ILE A 373 -1.68 7.70 26.48
N SER A 374 -2.10 7.60 27.75
CA SER A 374 -1.84 8.61 28.79
C SER A 374 -0.37 8.76 29.14
N LYS A 375 0.45 7.73 28.87
CA LYS A 375 1.90 7.73 29.12
C LYS A 375 2.72 7.81 27.84
N ASN A 376 2.06 7.84 26.67
CA ASN A 376 2.69 7.68 25.36
C ASN A 376 3.72 6.52 25.39
N ARG A 377 3.29 5.35 25.91
CA ARG A 377 4.16 4.22 26.25
C ARG A 377 3.72 2.93 25.58
N ILE A 378 4.67 2.20 25.01
CA ILE A 378 4.47 0.86 24.47
C ILE A 378 5.00 -0.16 25.47
N GLN A 379 4.20 -1.18 25.78
CA GLN A 379 4.55 -2.22 26.73
C GLN A 379 4.45 -3.58 26.04
N ILE A 380 5.54 -4.33 26.02
CA ILE A 380 5.60 -5.67 25.43
C ILE A 380 6.01 -6.66 26.53
N GLY A 381 5.11 -7.58 26.88
CA GLY A 381 5.37 -8.59 27.91
C GLY A 381 6.47 -9.58 27.52
N GLY A 382 7.18 -10.12 28.51
CA GLY A 382 8.30 -11.05 28.29
C GLY A 382 7.90 -12.34 27.56
N ALA A 383 6.64 -12.78 27.66
CA ALA A 383 6.18 -13.95 26.95
C ALA A 383 6.07 -13.76 25.42
N ASN A 384 6.17 -12.52 24.91
CA ASN A 384 6.29 -12.21 23.48
C ASN A 384 7.73 -12.27 22.95
N LEU A 385 8.73 -12.42 23.83
CA LEU A 385 10.15 -12.50 23.46
C LEU A 385 10.62 -13.96 23.25
N ARG A 386 9.71 -14.84 22.83
CA ARG A 386 9.95 -16.26 22.58
C ARG A 386 9.28 -16.72 21.27
N PRO A 387 9.61 -17.90 20.72
CA PRO A 387 8.97 -18.41 19.52
C PRO A 387 7.44 -18.58 19.70
N PRO A 388 6.64 -18.33 18.65
CA PRO A 388 7.04 -17.98 17.29
C PRO A 388 7.37 -16.49 17.10
N PHE A 389 7.16 -15.64 18.12
CA PHE A 389 7.28 -14.18 17.97
C PHE A 389 8.72 -13.71 17.87
N PHE A 390 9.61 -14.17 18.74
CA PHE A 390 11.03 -13.81 18.70
C PHE A 390 11.93 -15.01 18.98
N ASN A 391 13.01 -15.14 18.19
CA ASN A 391 14.06 -16.10 18.47
C ASN A 391 15.42 -15.52 18.04
N ILE A 392 16.31 -15.34 19.02
CA ILE A 392 17.65 -14.80 18.78
C ILE A 392 18.48 -15.68 17.83
N ASN A 393 18.17 -16.96 17.69
CA ASN A 393 18.91 -17.90 16.84
C ASN A 393 18.31 -18.06 15.42
N LEU A 394 17.19 -17.40 15.11
CA LEU A 394 16.60 -17.39 13.77
C LEU A 394 17.03 -16.15 12.97
N PRO A 395 16.93 -16.21 11.63
CA PRO A 395 17.23 -15.06 10.78
C PRO A 395 16.37 -13.84 11.13
N LYS A 396 16.91 -12.64 10.92
CA LYS A 396 16.23 -11.38 11.22
C LYS A 396 14.90 -11.25 10.46
N ALA A 397 14.80 -11.82 9.26
CA ALA A 397 13.56 -11.87 8.49
C ALA A 397 12.39 -12.47 9.29
N VAL A 398 12.65 -13.54 10.06
CA VAL A 398 11.64 -14.16 10.92
C VAL A 398 11.22 -13.18 12.01
N ASN A 399 12.19 -12.65 12.77
CA ASN A 399 11.92 -11.78 13.91
C ASN A 399 11.26 -10.44 13.52
N TYR A 400 11.63 -9.84 12.38
CA TYR A 400 10.93 -8.65 11.88
C TYR A 400 9.52 -9.00 11.38
N GLY A 401 9.35 -10.16 10.72
CA GLY A 401 8.03 -10.63 10.27
C GLY A 401 7.04 -10.79 11.41
N SER A 402 7.49 -11.33 12.55
CA SER A 402 6.68 -11.53 13.75
C SER A 402 6.83 -10.40 14.78
N PHE A 403 7.82 -10.45 15.67
CA PHE A 403 8.02 -9.48 16.77
C PHE A 403 8.09 -8.03 16.27
N GLY A 404 8.80 -7.78 15.16
CA GLY A 404 8.89 -6.43 14.59
C GLY A 404 7.54 -5.87 14.15
N THR A 405 6.65 -6.72 13.63
CA THR A 405 5.29 -6.32 13.24
C THR A 405 4.43 -6.01 14.47
N ILE A 406 4.56 -6.76 15.57
CA ILE A 406 3.86 -6.50 16.84
C ILE A 406 4.28 -5.14 17.41
N VAL A 407 5.58 -4.89 17.55
CA VAL A 407 6.07 -3.61 18.06
C VAL A 407 5.62 -2.45 17.16
N ALA A 408 5.69 -2.63 15.85
CA ALA A 408 5.27 -1.60 14.90
C ALA A 408 3.75 -1.36 14.92
N HIS A 409 2.95 -2.38 15.21
CA HIS A 409 1.52 -2.30 15.43
C HIS A 409 1.22 -1.44 16.66
N GLU A 410 1.88 -1.68 17.80
CA GLU A 410 1.71 -0.86 19.01
C GLU A 410 2.10 0.62 18.80
N ILE A 411 3.18 0.87 18.05
CA ILE A 411 3.51 2.25 17.63
C ILE A 411 2.39 2.83 16.76
N GLY A 412 1.73 2.01 15.94
CA GLY A 412 0.60 2.39 15.10
C GLY A 412 -0.58 2.97 15.88
N HIS A 413 -0.88 2.46 17.07
CA HIS A 413 -1.94 2.98 17.94
C HIS A 413 -1.72 4.42 18.40
N ALA A 414 -0.47 4.91 18.43
CA ALA A 414 -0.21 6.33 18.68
C ALA A 414 -0.81 7.25 17.59
N PHE A 415 -1.19 6.69 16.43
CA PHE A 415 -1.62 7.39 15.22
C PHE A 415 -2.96 6.90 14.65
N ASP A 416 -3.69 6.04 15.36
CA ASP A 416 -5.04 5.66 14.97
C ASP A 416 -6.07 6.77 15.26
N SER A 417 -7.36 6.50 15.05
CA SER A 417 -8.41 7.51 15.22
C SER A 417 -8.52 8.05 16.65
N VAL A 418 -8.12 7.28 17.65
CA VAL A 418 -8.12 7.67 19.07
C VAL A 418 -6.77 8.25 19.47
N GLY A 419 -5.68 7.55 19.15
CA GLY A 419 -4.33 7.94 19.51
C GLY A 419 -3.98 9.33 19.00
N THR A 420 -4.40 9.67 17.79
CA THR A 420 -4.20 11.00 17.23
C THR A 420 -4.81 12.14 18.05
N MET A 421 -5.88 11.88 18.81
CA MET A 421 -6.51 12.89 19.66
C MET A 421 -5.63 13.30 20.86
N TYR A 422 -4.51 12.62 21.11
CA TYR A 422 -3.62 12.87 22.23
C TYR A 422 -2.24 13.33 21.77
N ASP A 423 -1.67 14.29 22.49
CA ASP A 423 -0.32 14.81 22.23
C ASP A 423 0.80 13.89 22.76
N SER A 424 2.03 14.37 22.65
CA SER A 424 3.25 13.66 23.03
C SER A 424 3.38 13.39 24.54
N ASN A 425 2.54 14.04 25.37
CA ASN A 425 2.49 13.85 26.82
C ASN A 425 1.21 13.12 27.26
N GLY A 426 0.44 12.56 26.31
CA GLY A 426 -0.80 11.84 26.61
C GLY A 426 -1.98 12.77 26.95
N ILE A 427 -1.91 14.06 26.62
CA ILE A 427 -2.97 15.03 26.88
C ILE A 427 -3.88 15.14 25.66
N HIS A 428 -5.19 15.09 25.88
CA HIS A 428 -6.20 15.18 24.82
C HIS A 428 -6.26 16.59 24.19
N LYS A 429 -6.42 16.65 22.86
CA LYS A 429 -6.56 17.88 22.07
C LYS A 429 -7.86 17.85 21.26
N ASN A 430 -8.72 18.86 21.45
CA ASN A 430 -10.07 18.96 20.85
C ASN A 430 -10.12 19.22 19.32
N ASN A 431 -9.05 19.00 18.56
CA ASN A 431 -8.98 19.48 17.17
C ASN A 431 -8.23 18.52 16.23
N TYR A 432 -8.66 17.25 16.22
CA TYR A 432 -8.05 16.21 15.37
C TYR A 432 -9.07 15.63 14.38
N SER A 433 -9.33 16.35 13.30
CA SER A 433 -9.89 15.77 12.07
C SER A 433 -9.14 16.36 10.89
N GLU A 434 -8.35 15.52 10.23
CA GLU A 434 -7.93 15.78 8.87
C GLU A 434 -8.79 14.91 7.97
N LYS A 435 -9.65 15.53 7.14
CA LYS A 435 -10.56 14.83 6.22
C LYS A 435 -9.89 13.70 5.41
N PHE A 436 -8.60 13.83 5.13
CA PHE A 436 -7.84 12.80 4.45
C PHE A 436 -7.63 11.54 5.29
N PHE A 437 -7.33 11.68 6.58
CA PHE A 437 -7.21 10.57 7.53
C PHE A 437 -8.56 9.84 7.69
N ASP A 438 -9.65 10.61 7.82
CA ASP A 438 -11.01 10.06 7.89
C ASP A 438 -11.35 9.23 6.64
N ASN A 439 -10.96 9.70 5.45
CA ASN A 439 -11.13 8.94 4.21
C ASN A 439 -10.30 7.65 4.16
N GLN A 440 -9.10 7.62 4.77
CA GLN A 440 -8.31 6.37 4.86
C GLN A 440 -8.97 5.35 5.79
N GLN A 441 -9.46 5.81 6.95
CA GLN A 441 -10.21 4.98 7.89
C GLN A 441 -11.46 4.40 7.23
N GLN A 442 -12.23 5.23 6.51
CA GLN A 442 -13.41 4.77 5.77
C GLN A 442 -13.09 3.68 4.74
N CYS A 443 -11.92 3.77 4.09
CA CYS A 443 -11.49 2.75 3.14
C CYS A 443 -11.25 1.40 3.83
N LEU A 444 -10.57 1.40 5.00
CA LEU A 444 -10.37 0.19 5.80
C LEU A 444 -11.70 -0.40 6.25
N ILE A 445 -12.61 0.41 6.77
CA ILE A 445 -13.97 -0.01 7.16
C ILE A 445 -14.66 -0.74 6.00
N GLU A 446 -14.69 -0.13 4.81
CA GLU A 446 -15.32 -0.72 3.62
C GLU A 446 -14.65 -1.99 3.10
N GLN A 447 -13.34 -2.16 3.31
CA GLN A 447 -12.68 -3.42 2.97
C GLN A 447 -13.01 -4.49 3.98
N TYR A 448 -12.89 -4.18 5.27
CA TYR A 448 -13.00 -5.18 6.31
C TYR A 448 -14.44 -5.71 6.44
N ASN A 449 -15.45 -4.85 6.21
CA ASN A 449 -16.87 -5.23 6.09
C ASN A 449 -17.15 -6.33 5.04
N LYS A 450 -16.23 -6.59 4.10
CA LYS A 450 -16.39 -7.62 3.06
C LYS A 450 -15.85 -8.99 3.47
N PHE A 451 -15.14 -9.09 4.59
CA PHE A 451 -14.72 -10.38 5.11
C PHE A 451 -15.88 -11.01 5.88
N CYS A 452 -16.44 -12.06 5.29
CA CYS A 452 -17.47 -12.88 5.91
C CYS A 452 -17.06 -14.34 5.95
N TYR A 453 -17.52 -15.05 6.97
CA TYR A 453 -17.33 -16.47 7.17
C TYR A 453 -18.70 -17.13 7.40
N THR A 454 -18.99 -18.19 6.65
CA THR A 454 -20.18 -19.02 6.87
C THR A 454 -19.78 -20.26 7.64
N SER A 455 -20.36 -20.45 8.82
CA SER A 455 -20.14 -21.65 9.62
C SER A 455 -20.62 -22.90 8.87
N ALA A 456 -19.82 -23.97 8.96
CA ALA A 456 -20.20 -25.29 8.46
C ALA A 456 -21.18 -26.02 9.40
N GLU A 457 -21.24 -25.65 10.69
CA GLU A 457 -22.10 -26.28 11.69
C GLU A 457 -23.49 -25.64 11.72
N SER A 458 -23.56 -24.31 11.90
CA SER A 458 -24.82 -23.58 12.00
C SER A 458 -25.36 -23.06 10.67
N TRP A 459 -24.53 -23.01 9.61
CA TRP A 459 -24.84 -22.35 8.33
C TRP A 459 -25.11 -20.84 8.45
N GLU A 460 -24.78 -20.24 9.60
CA GLU A 460 -24.86 -18.80 9.83
C GLU A 460 -23.65 -18.09 9.21
N THR A 461 -23.86 -16.89 8.66
CA THR A 461 -22.77 -16.07 8.08
C THR A 461 -22.48 -14.90 8.99
N PHE A 462 -21.22 -14.80 9.42
CA PHE A 462 -20.69 -13.72 10.23
C PHE A 462 -19.80 -12.83 9.35
N CYS A 463 -19.93 -11.52 9.46
CA CYS A 463 -19.10 -10.56 8.73
C CYS A 463 -18.40 -9.65 9.74
N VAL A 464 -17.17 -9.24 9.42
CA VAL A 464 -16.42 -8.31 10.28
C VAL A 464 -17.12 -6.97 10.31
N ASP A 465 -17.27 -6.39 11.50
CA ASP A 465 -17.63 -4.97 11.65
C ASP A 465 -16.37 -4.10 11.47
N GLY A 466 -16.25 -3.50 10.29
CA GLY A 466 -15.13 -2.66 9.92
C GLY A 466 -15.03 -1.37 10.73
N GLU A 467 -16.13 -0.85 11.29
CA GLU A 467 -16.13 0.35 12.14
C GLU A 467 -15.56 0.01 13.51
N MET A 468 -16.00 -1.10 14.09
CA MET A 468 -15.48 -1.62 15.36
C MET A 468 -13.98 -1.94 15.26
N THR A 469 -13.56 -2.58 14.17
CA THR A 469 -12.19 -3.09 14.01
C THR A 469 -11.19 -2.09 13.40
N LYS A 470 -11.62 -0.86 13.08
CA LYS A 470 -10.83 0.08 12.24
C LYS A 470 -9.45 0.44 12.81
N ASN A 471 -9.33 0.61 14.12
CA ASN A 471 -8.07 1.01 14.77
C ASN A 471 -7.05 -0.13 14.72
N GLU A 472 -7.47 -1.34 15.07
CA GLU A 472 -6.66 -2.56 14.95
C GLU A 472 -6.24 -2.84 13.51
N ASN A 473 -7.19 -2.72 12.57
CA ASN A 473 -6.91 -2.88 11.15
C ASN A 473 -5.89 -1.84 10.66
N PHE A 474 -5.99 -0.60 11.12
CA PHE A 474 -5.01 0.44 10.80
C PHE A 474 -3.63 0.09 11.36
N ALA A 475 -3.55 -0.28 12.63
CA ALA A 475 -2.32 -0.67 13.32
C ALA A 475 -1.63 -1.87 12.67
N ASP A 476 -2.39 -2.89 12.23
CA ASP A 476 -1.86 -4.03 11.47
C ASP A 476 -1.23 -3.63 10.14
N ASN A 477 -1.95 -2.80 9.37
CA ASN A 477 -1.52 -2.39 8.04
C ASN A 477 -0.26 -1.53 8.09
N ILE A 478 -0.22 -0.58 9.02
CA ILE A 478 0.95 0.27 9.22
C ILE A 478 2.11 -0.51 9.85
N GLY A 479 1.83 -1.37 10.84
CA GLY A 479 2.81 -2.19 11.53
C GLY A 479 3.56 -3.14 10.59
N LEU A 480 2.83 -3.89 9.76
CA LEU A 480 3.42 -4.77 8.74
C LEU A 480 4.28 -3.98 7.75
N SER A 481 3.77 -2.82 7.31
CA SER A 481 4.49 -1.95 6.36
C SER A 481 5.78 -1.42 6.96
N ILE A 482 5.74 -0.84 8.16
CA ILE A 482 6.91 -0.30 8.85
C ILE A 482 7.93 -1.39 9.11
N SER A 483 7.51 -2.53 9.67
CA SER A 483 8.42 -3.63 9.99
C SER A 483 9.13 -4.17 8.76
N PHE A 484 8.43 -4.27 7.62
CA PHE A 484 9.06 -4.69 6.36
C PHE A 484 10.09 -3.69 5.83
N HIS A 485 9.84 -2.38 5.97
CA HIS A 485 10.80 -1.36 5.55
C HIS A 485 12.02 -1.31 6.48
N ALA A 486 11.79 -1.45 7.78
CA ALA A 486 12.83 -1.61 8.79
C ALA A 486 13.73 -2.81 8.46
N TYR A 487 13.12 -3.97 8.20
CA TYR A 487 13.81 -5.19 7.77
C TYR A 487 14.67 -4.95 6.53
N ARG A 488 14.08 -4.43 5.43
CA ARG A 488 14.84 -4.19 4.18
C ARG A 488 16.01 -3.23 4.36
N LYS A 489 15.83 -2.17 5.15
CA LYS A 489 16.89 -1.17 5.41
C LYS A 489 18.05 -1.77 6.22
N HIS A 490 17.74 -2.65 7.15
CA HIS A 490 18.73 -3.17 8.10
C HIS A 490 19.31 -4.51 7.66
N ALA A 491 18.62 -5.29 6.83
CA ALA A 491 19.12 -6.53 6.26
C ALA A 491 20.37 -6.34 5.39
N THR A 492 20.62 -5.14 4.86
CA THR A 492 21.86 -4.82 4.12
C THR A 492 23.04 -4.46 5.02
N ASN A 493 22.80 -4.15 6.30
CA ASN A 493 23.82 -3.66 7.23
C ASN A 493 24.21 -4.68 8.32
N PHE A 494 23.58 -5.85 8.32
CA PHE A 494 23.83 -6.90 9.28
C PHE A 494 24.38 -8.14 8.57
N ASP A 495 25.55 -8.62 8.99
CA ASP A 495 26.03 -9.98 8.68
C ASP A 495 25.13 -10.99 9.39
N ASP A 496 23.97 -11.29 8.83
CA ASP A 496 23.09 -12.33 9.33
C ASP A 496 23.53 -13.70 8.78
N ASN A 497 24.48 -14.34 9.47
CA ASN A 497 24.97 -15.67 9.11
C ASN A 497 23.95 -16.80 9.36
N LYS A 498 22.74 -16.48 9.85
CA LYS A 498 21.70 -17.48 10.16
C LYS A 498 20.89 -17.79 8.92
N THR A 499 20.60 -19.07 8.70
CA THR A 499 19.81 -19.53 7.55
C THR A 499 18.74 -20.52 7.99
N LEU A 500 17.72 -20.72 7.16
CA LEU A 500 16.70 -21.76 7.34
C LEU A 500 16.96 -22.89 6.33
N PRO A 501 17.72 -23.95 6.68
CA PRO A 501 18.27 -24.88 5.70
C PRO A 501 17.21 -25.62 4.88
N TRP A 502 16.04 -25.86 5.48
CA TRP A 502 14.91 -26.59 4.90
C TRP A 502 13.89 -25.70 4.19
N LEU A 503 14.09 -24.37 4.21
CA LEU A 503 13.23 -23.38 3.56
C LEU A 503 13.98 -22.54 2.52
N LYS A 504 15.13 -23.03 2.01
CA LYS A 504 15.96 -22.36 0.99
C LYS A 504 15.22 -22.05 -0.31
N GLN A 505 14.06 -22.68 -0.54
CA GLN A 505 13.17 -22.38 -1.67
C GLN A 505 12.46 -21.03 -1.56
N PHE A 506 12.42 -20.44 -0.35
CA PHE A 506 11.87 -19.11 -0.11
C PHE A 506 13.01 -18.11 0.08
N SER A 507 12.86 -16.90 -0.48
CA SER A 507 13.76 -15.79 -0.15
C SER A 507 13.50 -15.29 1.27
N ASP A 508 14.48 -14.61 1.88
CA ASP A 508 14.28 -14.04 3.23
C ASP A 508 13.12 -13.03 3.27
N GLU A 509 12.87 -12.29 2.17
CA GLU A 509 11.69 -11.43 2.07
C GLU A 509 10.38 -12.23 2.04
N GLN A 510 10.36 -13.42 1.44
CA GLN A 510 9.22 -14.33 1.53
C GLN A 510 9.08 -14.90 2.94
N ILE A 511 10.20 -15.26 3.58
CA ILE A 511 10.23 -15.72 4.97
C ILE A 511 9.65 -14.66 5.90
N PHE A 512 9.96 -13.37 5.72
CA PHE A 512 9.35 -12.28 6.50
C PHE A 512 7.82 -12.37 6.48
N PHE A 513 7.19 -12.44 5.30
CA PHE A 513 5.73 -12.48 5.20
C PHE A 513 5.14 -13.82 5.65
N ILE A 514 5.88 -14.93 5.50
CA ILE A 514 5.48 -16.23 6.04
C ILE A 514 5.49 -16.17 7.57
N SER A 515 6.53 -15.61 8.19
CA SER A 515 6.63 -15.45 9.64
C SER A 515 5.57 -14.50 10.19
N PHE A 516 5.27 -13.40 9.47
CA PHE A 516 4.09 -12.58 9.77
C PHE A 516 2.81 -13.41 9.76
N ALA A 517 2.52 -14.16 8.70
CA ALA A 517 1.29 -14.96 8.65
C ALA A 517 1.25 -16.05 9.74
N GLN A 518 2.39 -16.67 10.04
CA GLN A 518 2.52 -17.72 11.05
C GLN A 518 2.28 -17.22 12.48
N SER A 519 2.59 -15.96 12.79
CA SER A 519 2.31 -15.41 14.12
C SER A 519 0.81 -15.26 14.41
N PHE A 520 -0.05 -15.41 13.41
CA PHE A 520 -1.52 -15.39 13.53
C PHE A 520 -2.15 -16.77 13.34
N CYS A 521 -1.35 -17.85 13.28
CA CYS A 521 -1.90 -19.21 13.16
C CYS A 521 -2.58 -19.65 14.47
N LEU A 522 -3.82 -20.10 14.35
CA LEU A 522 -4.63 -20.60 15.46
C LEU A 522 -5.31 -21.92 15.10
N ILE A 523 -5.79 -22.65 16.10
CA ILE A 523 -6.68 -23.81 15.93
C ILE A 523 -8.02 -23.31 15.36
N PRO A 524 -8.68 -24.07 14.45
CA PRO A 524 -9.99 -23.69 13.92
C PRO A 524 -10.98 -23.38 15.04
N PHE A 525 -11.62 -22.21 14.94
CA PHE A 525 -12.66 -21.81 15.87
C PHE A 525 -13.87 -22.75 15.78
N ASN A 526 -14.47 -23.07 16.92
CA ASN A 526 -15.86 -23.55 16.94
C ASN A 526 -16.81 -22.35 16.70
N ASP A 527 -18.09 -22.62 16.45
CA ASP A 527 -19.07 -21.57 16.13
C ASP A 527 -19.16 -20.46 17.18
N ASN A 528 -18.99 -20.80 18.47
CA ASN A 528 -19.02 -19.81 19.56
C ASN A 528 -17.79 -18.89 19.52
N ALA A 529 -16.61 -19.43 19.27
CA ALA A 529 -15.38 -18.65 19.19
C ALA A 529 -15.33 -17.81 17.89
N LEU A 530 -15.91 -18.30 16.78
CA LEU A 530 -16.16 -17.49 15.58
C LEU A 530 -17.11 -16.34 15.88
N HIS A 531 -18.20 -16.64 16.59
CA HIS A 531 -19.19 -15.64 16.96
C HIS A 531 -18.55 -14.48 17.74
N TYR A 532 -17.73 -14.81 18.74
CA TYR A 532 -16.98 -13.81 19.50
C TYR A 532 -16.00 -13.04 18.61
N ALA A 533 -15.16 -13.73 17.83
CA ALA A 533 -14.12 -13.09 17.03
C ALA A 533 -14.66 -12.14 15.93
N PHE A 534 -15.87 -12.38 15.41
CA PHE A 534 -16.45 -11.53 14.37
C PHE A 534 -17.26 -10.38 14.91
N LEU A 535 -17.89 -10.57 16.05
CA LEU A 535 -18.87 -9.62 16.56
C LEU A 535 -18.30 -8.86 17.75
N ALA A 536 -17.63 -9.49 18.70
CA ALA A 536 -17.30 -8.88 20.00
C ALA A 536 -15.85 -8.48 20.20
N ASP A 537 -14.93 -9.01 19.40
CA ASP A 537 -13.52 -8.67 19.45
C ASP A 537 -13.26 -7.38 18.64
N GLU A 538 -12.57 -6.41 19.25
CA GLU A 538 -12.13 -5.19 18.55
C GLU A 538 -11.09 -5.48 17.47
N HIS A 539 -10.47 -6.66 17.52
CA HIS A 539 -9.63 -7.16 16.45
C HIS A 539 -10.46 -7.90 15.42
N ALA A 540 -10.14 -7.70 14.14
CA ALA A 540 -10.64 -8.62 13.13
C ALA A 540 -10.13 -10.05 13.43
N PRO A 541 -10.87 -11.10 13.03
CA PRO A 541 -10.40 -12.48 13.18
C PRO A 541 -8.99 -12.66 12.61
N TYR A 542 -8.14 -13.44 13.27
CA TYR A 542 -6.71 -13.56 12.94
C TYR A 542 -6.42 -13.82 11.46
N PHE A 543 -7.19 -14.71 10.81
CA PHE A 543 -7.02 -14.95 9.37
C PHE A 543 -7.39 -13.73 8.51
N VAL A 544 -8.35 -12.90 8.95
CA VAL A 544 -8.69 -11.63 8.31
C VAL A 544 -7.59 -10.60 8.53
N ARG A 545 -6.96 -10.54 9.72
CA ARG A 545 -5.79 -9.68 9.97
C ARG A 545 -4.65 -9.99 9.00
N ILE A 546 -4.38 -11.28 8.75
CA ILE A 546 -3.43 -11.73 7.72
C ILE A 546 -3.88 -11.26 6.33
N LEU A 547 -5.10 -11.63 5.93
CA LEU A 547 -5.58 -11.38 4.57
C LEU A 547 -5.68 -9.89 4.26
N GLY A 548 -6.31 -9.10 5.13
CA GLY A 548 -6.49 -7.66 4.97
C GLY A 548 -5.15 -6.93 4.84
N SER A 549 -4.22 -7.19 5.75
CA SER A 549 -2.89 -6.57 5.76
C SER A 549 -2.05 -6.95 4.54
N LEU A 550 -2.02 -8.24 4.18
CA LEU A 550 -1.27 -8.72 3.01
C LEU A 550 -1.91 -8.28 1.68
N MET A 551 -3.24 -8.25 1.60
CA MET A 551 -3.95 -7.70 0.43
C MET A 551 -3.48 -6.29 0.20
N ASN A 552 -3.49 -5.47 1.26
CA ASN A 552 -3.06 -4.09 1.23
C ASN A 552 -1.57 -3.94 0.98
N ASN A 553 -0.70 -4.89 1.31
CA ASN A 553 0.75 -4.71 1.16
C ASN A 553 1.24 -4.94 -0.30
N PRO A 554 1.66 -3.90 -1.04
CA PRO A 554 2.10 -4.07 -2.43
C PRO A 554 3.43 -4.83 -2.54
N GLN A 555 4.30 -4.76 -1.54
CA GLN A 555 5.56 -5.50 -1.50
C GLN A 555 5.30 -7.00 -1.39
N PHE A 556 4.34 -7.42 -0.57
CA PHE A 556 3.89 -8.82 -0.50
C PHE A 556 3.46 -9.33 -1.88
N SER A 557 2.57 -8.59 -2.55
CA SER A 557 2.09 -8.94 -3.89
C SER A 557 3.21 -9.06 -4.92
N GLU A 558 4.24 -8.21 -4.82
CA GLU A 558 5.43 -8.25 -5.67
C GLU A 558 6.28 -9.50 -5.40
N ILE A 559 6.59 -9.75 -4.13
CA ILE A 559 7.48 -10.83 -3.67
C ILE A 559 6.89 -12.22 -3.91
N PHE A 560 5.57 -12.37 -3.72
CA PHE A 560 4.84 -13.61 -4.00
C PHE A 560 4.29 -13.68 -5.43
N HIS A 561 4.61 -12.68 -6.27
CA HIS A 561 4.20 -12.62 -7.67
C HIS A 561 2.67 -12.77 -7.86
N CYS A 562 1.89 -12.18 -6.96
CA CYS A 562 0.43 -12.26 -6.99
C CYS A 562 -0.13 -11.51 -8.21
N PRO A 563 -0.93 -12.16 -9.09
CA PRO A 563 -1.53 -11.48 -10.25
C PRO A 563 -2.46 -10.34 -9.84
N VAL A 564 -2.46 -9.22 -10.57
CA VAL A 564 -3.40 -8.11 -10.34
C VAL A 564 -4.84 -8.59 -10.49
N GLY A 565 -5.68 -8.25 -9.51
CA GLY A 565 -7.08 -8.71 -9.41
C GLY A 565 -7.24 -10.10 -8.78
N SER A 566 -6.14 -10.76 -8.37
CA SER A 566 -6.25 -11.94 -7.51
C SER A 566 -6.72 -11.53 -6.11
N LYS A 567 -7.21 -12.50 -5.32
CA LYS A 567 -7.73 -12.26 -3.97
C LYS A 567 -6.71 -11.50 -3.10
N MET A 568 -5.42 -11.84 -3.21
CA MET A 568 -4.32 -11.25 -2.45
C MET A 568 -3.66 -10.04 -3.12
N ASN A 569 -4.14 -9.60 -4.29
CA ASN A 569 -3.67 -8.39 -4.98
C ASN A 569 -4.87 -7.71 -5.67
N PRO A 570 -5.86 -7.22 -4.89
CA PRO A 570 -7.08 -6.64 -5.43
C PRO A 570 -6.78 -5.41 -6.30
N SER A 571 -7.57 -5.20 -7.36
CA SER A 571 -7.39 -4.06 -8.29
C SER A 571 -7.62 -2.70 -7.64
N LYS A 572 -8.40 -2.67 -6.56
CA LYS A 572 -8.48 -1.58 -5.59
C LYS A 572 -7.72 -2.01 -4.34
N ASN A 573 -6.44 -1.69 -4.26
CA ASN A 573 -5.66 -1.95 -3.05
C ASN A 573 -5.73 -0.73 -2.13
N ILE A 574 -5.92 -0.87 -0.81
CA ILE A 574 -6.02 0.32 0.08
C ILE A 574 -4.68 1.07 0.14
N ASN A 575 -3.55 0.36 0.09
CA ASN A 575 -2.25 1.03 -0.05
C ASN A 575 -1.98 1.57 -1.48
N THR A 576 -2.96 1.51 -2.39
CA THR A 576 -2.90 2.24 -3.68
C THR A 576 -3.20 3.73 -3.52
N ILE A 577 -3.30 4.28 -2.30
CA ILE A 577 -3.25 5.74 -2.09
C ILE A 577 -1.84 6.26 -1.77
N ILE A 578 -0.83 5.41 -1.51
CA ILE A 578 0.57 5.88 -1.39
C ILE A 578 1.40 5.75 -2.68
N LYS A 579 0.98 4.99 -3.70
CA LYS A 579 1.63 5.08 -5.02
C LYS A 579 0.72 4.52 -6.11
N THR A 580 0.78 5.18 -7.28
CA THR A 580 0.23 4.76 -8.58
C THR A 580 -1.15 5.29 -9.02
N PHE A 581 -1.38 6.60 -8.97
CA PHE A 581 -2.08 7.31 -10.08
C PHE A 581 -1.70 8.80 -10.21
N VAL A 582 -0.51 9.12 -9.69
CA VAL A 582 0.05 10.46 -9.65
C VAL A 582 1.03 10.68 -10.80
N ASP A 583 1.62 9.68 -11.45
CA ASP A 583 2.70 9.94 -12.44
C ASP A 583 2.28 10.60 -13.78
N ILE A 584 0.99 10.81 -14.05
CA ILE A 584 0.55 11.70 -15.15
C ILE A 584 0.05 13.05 -14.62
N ILE A 585 -0.36 13.14 -13.35
CA ILE A 585 -0.80 14.42 -12.73
C ILE A 585 0.34 15.12 -11.99
N HIS A 586 1.22 14.44 -11.26
CA HIS A 586 2.49 14.98 -10.74
C HIS A 586 3.45 15.38 -11.84
N LEU A 587 3.53 14.63 -12.95
CA LEU A 587 4.33 15.08 -14.08
C LEU A 587 3.73 16.38 -14.61
N ARG A 588 2.40 16.44 -14.77
CA ARG A 588 1.70 17.66 -15.20
C ARG A 588 1.82 18.82 -14.21
N MET A 589 1.68 18.59 -12.91
CA MET A 589 1.75 19.63 -11.86
C MET A 589 3.19 20.07 -11.62
N LYS A 590 4.18 19.17 -11.47
CA LYS A 590 5.60 19.57 -11.41
C LYS A 590 6.05 20.28 -12.71
N LEU A 591 5.54 19.89 -13.88
CA LEU A 591 5.80 20.61 -15.13
C LEU A 591 5.08 21.97 -15.16
N ILE A 592 3.87 22.10 -14.59
CA ILE A 592 3.14 23.37 -14.46
C ILE A 592 3.82 24.30 -13.45
N ASP A 593 4.16 23.83 -12.24
CA ASP A 593 4.91 24.56 -11.20
C ASP A 593 6.25 25.10 -11.74
N ARG A 594 6.92 24.32 -12.59
CA ARG A 594 8.21 24.67 -13.19
C ARG A 594 8.06 25.57 -14.42
N CYS A 595 7.08 25.36 -15.30
CA CYS A 595 6.71 26.36 -16.31
C CYS A 595 6.33 27.69 -15.65
N LEU A 596 5.62 27.67 -14.52
CA LEU A 596 5.29 28.86 -13.74
C LEU A 596 6.54 29.53 -13.16
N LEU A 597 7.54 28.78 -12.69
CA LEU A 597 8.83 29.36 -12.23
C LEU A 597 9.65 30.00 -13.37
N CYS A 598 9.56 29.48 -14.59
CA CYS A 598 10.22 30.07 -15.77
C CYS A 598 9.53 31.35 -16.27
N PHE A 599 8.22 31.52 -16.02
CA PHE A 599 7.43 32.62 -16.62
C PHE A 599 6.77 33.59 -15.61
N ALA A 600 6.72 33.26 -14.31
CA ALA A 600 6.09 34.05 -13.26
C ALA A 600 6.90 33.95 -11.95
N HIS A 601 7.68 34.99 -11.63
CA HIS A 601 8.66 34.95 -10.54
C HIS A 601 8.06 34.95 -9.12
N HIS A 602 6.76 35.24 -8.95
CA HIS A 602 6.12 35.42 -7.63
C HIS A 602 4.72 34.79 -7.62
N TYR A 603 4.53 33.66 -6.93
CA TYR A 603 3.19 33.10 -6.67
C TYR A 603 3.13 32.29 -5.37
N THR A 604 1.96 32.25 -4.75
CA THR A 604 1.67 31.52 -3.50
C THR A 604 0.94 30.19 -3.76
N GLN A 605 1.58 29.11 -3.29
CA GLN A 605 1.07 27.79 -2.88
C GLN A 605 -0.06 27.10 -3.67
N PHE A 606 0.29 25.96 -4.29
CA PHE A 606 -0.65 24.99 -4.88
C PHE A 606 -1.50 24.26 -3.81
N ARG A 607 -2.81 24.08 -4.07
CA ARG A 607 -3.67 23.15 -3.32
C ARG A 607 -3.76 21.80 -4.06
N GLU A 608 -3.14 20.76 -3.51
CA GLU A 608 -2.90 19.45 -4.15
C GLU A 608 -4.12 18.51 -4.27
N ALA A 609 -5.37 19.00 -4.13
CA ALA A 609 -6.55 18.16 -3.95
C ALA A 609 -7.57 18.15 -5.12
N THR A 610 -7.44 18.99 -6.14
CA THR A 610 -8.40 19.09 -7.26
C THR A 610 -7.70 19.12 -8.62
N SER A 611 -8.43 18.87 -9.71
CA SER A 611 -7.88 18.94 -11.08
C SER A 611 -7.78 20.38 -11.62
N PHE A 612 -8.04 21.35 -10.76
CA PHE A 612 -8.05 22.79 -11.02
C PHE A 612 -7.07 23.46 -10.06
N CYS A 613 -6.32 24.44 -10.55
CA CYS A 613 -5.40 25.23 -9.75
C CYS A 613 -5.98 26.65 -9.61
N ILE A 614 -6.14 27.10 -8.36
CA ILE A 614 -6.49 28.49 -8.06
C ILE A 614 -5.20 29.19 -7.65
N VAL A 615 -4.89 30.30 -8.32
CA VAL A 615 -3.69 31.09 -8.09
C VAL A 615 -4.13 32.51 -7.73
N GLU A 616 -3.55 33.06 -6.66
CA GLU A 616 -3.76 34.43 -6.23
C GLU A 616 -2.56 35.29 -6.62
N SER A 617 -2.78 36.59 -6.82
CA SER A 617 -1.71 37.59 -7.05
C SER A 617 -0.81 37.37 -8.28
N ILE A 618 -1.32 36.74 -9.34
CA ILE A 618 -0.65 36.64 -10.65
C ILE A 618 -1.15 37.73 -11.61
N SER A 619 -0.25 38.33 -12.38
CA SER A 619 -0.64 39.34 -13.39
C SER A 619 -1.39 38.68 -14.56
N MET A 620 -2.32 39.42 -15.16
CA MET A 620 -3.06 38.94 -16.35
C MET A 620 -2.12 38.64 -17.52
N ASP A 621 -1.06 39.42 -17.68
CA ASP A 621 -0.06 39.22 -18.73
C ASP A 621 0.72 37.91 -18.54
N ASP A 622 1.07 37.55 -17.31
CA ASP A 622 1.78 36.30 -17.04
C ASP A 622 0.88 35.08 -17.25
N VAL A 623 -0.41 35.18 -16.91
CA VAL A 623 -1.40 34.13 -17.22
C VAL A 623 -1.57 33.97 -18.73
N LEU A 624 -1.63 35.07 -19.47
CA LEU A 624 -1.71 35.04 -20.93
C LEU A 624 -0.45 34.44 -21.55
N LYS A 625 0.74 34.82 -21.10
CA LYS A 625 2.03 34.24 -21.54
C LYS A 625 2.06 32.74 -21.28
N LEU A 626 1.69 32.30 -20.07
CA LEU A 626 1.65 30.88 -19.69
C LEU A 626 0.69 30.07 -20.57
N LEU A 627 -0.54 30.54 -20.75
CA LEU A 627 -1.54 29.86 -21.58
C LEU A 627 -1.18 29.88 -23.06
N SER A 628 -0.45 30.89 -23.51
CA SER A 628 -0.01 31.00 -24.91
C SER A 628 1.06 29.99 -25.30
N ARG A 629 1.62 29.24 -24.35
CA ARG A 629 2.68 28.24 -24.58
C ARG A 629 2.40 26.87 -23.96
N SER A 630 1.56 26.81 -22.92
CA SER A 630 1.30 25.58 -22.18
C SER A 630 0.42 24.60 -22.96
N ILE A 631 0.94 23.40 -23.18
CA ILE A 631 0.19 22.27 -23.76
C ILE A 631 -0.50 21.40 -22.70
N LEU A 632 -0.20 21.62 -21.41
CA LEU A 632 -0.74 20.84 -20.30
C LEU A 632 -1.97 21.50 -19.66
N LEU A 633 -2.05 22.82 -19.72
CA LEU A 633 -3.20 23.60 -19.26
C LEU A 633 -4.28 23.61 -20.35
N ARG A 634 -5.54 23.38 -19.96
CA ARG A 634 -6.68 23.40 -20.89
C ARG A 634 -7.19 24.82 -21.10
N TYR A 635 -7.26 25.63 -20.06
CA TYR A 635 -7.63 27.04 -20.05
C TYR A 635 -7.25 27.69 -18.72
N GLY A 636 -7.29 29.02 -18.66
CA GLY A 636 -7.29 29.78 -17.42
C GLY A 636 -8.52 30.69 -17.34
N CYS A 637 -9.06 30.83 -16.14
CA CYS A 637 -10.25 31.63 -15.86
C CYS A 637 -10.00 32.55 -14.67
N ILE A 638 -10.61 33.74 -14.69
CA ILE A 638 -10.80 34.57 -13.51
C ILE A 638 -11.92 33.91 -12.71
N LEU A 639 -11.60 33.45 -11.50
CA LEU A 639 -12.56 32.81 -10.61
C LEU A 639 -13.42 33.86 -9.90
N TRP A 640 -14.74 33.73 -9.96
CA TRP A 640 -15.68 34.64 -9.30
C TRP A 640 -16.44 33.99 -8.15
N SER A 641 -16.81 32.73 -8.31
CA SER A 641 -17.50 31.95 -7.29
C SER A 641 -17.10 30.48 -7.32
N GLN A 642 -17.14 29.86 -6.15
CA GLN A 642 -16.83 28.45 -5.93
C GLN A 642 -17.75 27.92 -4.83
N ALA A 643 -18.41 26.79 -5.07
CA ALA A 643 -19.32 26.18 -4.11
C ALA A 643 -19.36 24.66 -4.22
N SER A 644 -19.94 23.99 -3.22
CA SER A 644 -20.14 22.53 -3.25
C SER A 644 -21.50 22.16 -3.86
N THR A 645 -22.44 23.11 -3.87
CA THR A 645 -23.78 22.93 -4.46
C THR A 645 -24.16 24.10 -5.35
N TYR A 646 -25.07 23.85 -6.30
CA TYR A 646 -25.59 24.89 -7.20
C TYR A 646 -26.36 25.99 -6.45
N SER A 647 -27.10 25.63 -5.40
CA SER A 647 -27.84 26.62 -4.60
C SER A 647 -26.90 27.60 -3.90
N GLU A 648 -25.80 27.11 -3.32
CA GLU A 648 -24.77 27.96 -2.73
C GLU A 648 -24.08 28.83 -3.78
N LEU A 649 -23.75 28.26 -4.94
CA LEU A 649 -23.14 29.01 -6.05
C LEU A 649 -24.02 30.18 -6.49
N TYR A 650 -25.31 29.92 -6.72
CA TYR A 650 -26.25 30.95 -7.18
C TYR A 650 -26.52 32.02 -6.12
N LYS A 651 -26.52 31.65 -4.83
CA LYS A 651 -26.63 32.60 -3.72
C LYS A 651 -25.39 33.51 -3.65
N ASP A 652 -24.20 32.94 -3.76
CA ASP A 652 -22.95 33.70 -3.75
C ASP A 652 -22.84 34.63 -4.97
N LEU A 653 -23.15 34.14 -6.17
CA LEU A 653 -23.17 34.95 -7.39
C LEU A 653 -24.18 36.10 -7.32
N SER A 654 -25.40 35.84 -6.81
CA SER A 654 -26.40 36.89 -6.61
C SER A 654 -25.89 37.98 -5.65
N SER A 655 -25.16 37.60 -4.60
CA SER A 655 -24.58 38.58 -3.66
C SER A 655 -23.47 39.45 -4.26
N LYS A 656 -22.81 38.95 -5.31
CA LYS A 656 -21.67 39.60 -5.99
C LYS A 656 -22.05 40.23 -7.33
N ILE A 657 -23.35 40.28 -7.68
CA ILE A 657 -23.80 40.70 -9.01
C ILE A 657 -23.29 42.10 -9.39
N HIS A 658 -23.25 43.02 -8.42
CA HIS A 658 -22.70 44.38 -8.56
C HIS A 658 -21.22 44.42 -8.98
N LEU A 659 -20.42 43.39 -8.66
CA LEU A 659 -19.02 43.27 -9.09
C LEU A 659 -18.88 42.72 -10.51
N LEU A 660 -19.92 42.08 -11.04
CA LEU A 660 -19.95 41.45 -12.35
C LEU A 660 -20.61 42.33 -13.42
N GLU A 661 -21.44 43.28 -13.01
CA GLU A 661 -22.15 44.26 -13.86
C GLU A 661 -21.28 44.93 -14.95
N PRO A 662 -19.99 45.29 -14.70
CA PRO A 662 -19.14 45.86 -15.76
C PRO A 662 -18.95 44.98 -17.00
N TYR A 663 -19.19 43.67 -16.87
CA TYR A 663 -19.09 42.69 -17.96
C TYR A 663 -20.45 42.32 -18.57
N PHE A 664 -21.54 42.94 -18.10
CA PHE A 664 -22.92 42.66 -18.52
C PHE A 664 -23.55 43.79 -19.34
N ASP A 665 -22.74 44.73 -19.80
CA ASP A 665 -23.12 45.85 -20.65
C ASP A 665 -23.84 45.39 -21.93
N ARG A 666 -24.82 46.16 -22.40
CA ARG A 666 -25.58 45.89 -23.63
C ARG A 666 -24.72 45.90 -24.89
N GLU A 667 -23.66 46.71 -24.90
CA GLU A 667 -22.73 46.81 -26.02
C GLU A 667 -21.70 45.67 -26.05
N GLN A 668 -21.57 44.90 -24.97
CA GLN A 668 -20.64 43.78 -24.89
C GLN A 668 -21.35 42.46 -25.23
N SER A 669 -20.78 41.72 -26.17
CA SER A 669 -21.26 40.39 -26.53
C SER A 669 -20.78 39.31 -25.56
N PHE A 670 -21.55 38.22 -25.38
CA PHE A 670 -21.17 37.14 -24.47
C PHE A 670 -21.51 35.73 -24.94
N LYS A 671 -20.89 34.72 -24.30
CA LYS A 671 -21.35 33.33 -24.31
C LYS A 671 -21.08 32.60 -23.00
N PHE A 672 -21.85 31.55 -22.74
CA PHE A 672 -21.63 30.62 -21.64
C PHE A 672 -21.00 29.32 -22.12
N LEU A 673 -20.15 28.75 -21.27
CA LEU A 673 -19.51 27.46 -21.48
C LEU A 673 -19.69 26.62 -20.21
N VAL A 674 -20.15 25.38 -20.39
CA VAL A 674 -20.22 24.38 -19.31
C VAL A 674 -19.21 23.28 -19.59
N ASP A 675 -18.25 23.10 -18.67
CA ASP A 675 -17.24 22.05 -18.74
C ASP A 675 -17.29 21.17 -17.50
N SER A 676 -16.95 19.89 -17.67
CA SER A 676 -17.01 18.90 -16.60
C SER A 676 -15.72 18.10 -16.53
N PHE A 677 -15.21 17.92 -15.31
CA PHE A 677 -14.09 17.04 -15.01
C PHE A 677 -14.58 15.77 -14.31
N GLY A 678 -14.04 14.61 -14.65
CA GLY A 678 -14.41 13.32 -14.05
C GLY A 678 -15.68 12.68 -14.60
N LYS A 679 -16.56 13.43 -15.27
CA LYS A 679 -17.81 12.93 -15.88
C LYS A 679 -18.03 13.52 -17.26
N LYS A 680 -18.57 12.74 -18.20
CA LYS A 680 -19.05 13.25 -19.50
C LYS A 680 -20.53 13.62 -19.37
N VAL A 681 -20.86 14.88 -19.64
CA VAL A 681 -22.24 15.40 -19.59
C VAL A 681 -22.80 15.63 -21.00
N SER A 682 -24.12 15.52 -21.17
CA SER A 682 -24.81 15.71 -22.45
C SER A 682 -24.95 17.18 -22.83
N GLY A 683 -25.24 17.46 -24.11
CA GLY A 683 -25.51 18.84 -24.57
C GLY A 683 -26.73 19.45 -23.89
N GLU A 684 -27.82 18.68 -23.80
CA GLU A 684 -29.06 19.09 -23.10
C GLU A 684 -28.81 19.46 -21.64
N TYR A 685 -27.98 18.69 -20.93
CA TYR A 685 -27.61 18.99 -19.55
C TYR A 685 -26.88 20.33 -19.44
N LYS A 686 -25.92 20.58 -20.33
CA LYS A 686 -25.18 21.85 -20.36
C LYS A 686 -26.11 23.01 -20.64
N GLN A 687 -27.06 22.85 -21.58
CA GLN A 687 -28.05 23.87 -21.89
C GLN A 687 -28.90 24.22 -20.67
N LYS A 688 -29.44 23.20 -19.99
CA LYS A 688 -30.22 23.40 -18.76
C LYS A 688 -29.44 24.19 -17.70
N ARG A 689 -28.16 23.87 -17.49
CA ARG A 689 -27.31 24.62 -16.55
C ARG A 689 -27.05 26.06 -16.96
N MET A 690 -26.99 26.35 -18.26
CA MET A 690 -26.89 27.73 -18.75
C MET A 690 -28.19 28.51 -18.54
N GLU A 691 -29.35 27.88 -18.76
CA GLU A 691 -30.67 28.49 -18.53
C GLU A 691 -30.89 28.85 -17.04
N GLU A 692 -30.38 28.02 -16.13
CA GLU A 692 -30.40 28.28 -14.68
C GLU A 692 -29.58 29.52 -14.27
N LEU A 693 -28.68 30.03 -15.13
CA LEU A 693 -27.89 31.25 -14.89
C LEU A 693 -28.60 32.54 -15.36
N SER A 694 -29.85 32.45 -15.85
CA SER A 694 -30.65 33.59 -16.33
C SER A 694 -30.85 34.69 -15.27
N PHE A 695 -30.77 34.35 -13.97
CA PHE A 695 -30.87 35.33 -12.88
C PHE A 695 -29.76 36.39 -12.89
N LEU A 696 -28.64 36.15 -13.61
CA LEU A 696 -27.58 37.14 -13.79
C LEU A 696 -28.01 38.34 -14.66
N ASN A 697 -29.14 38.23 -15.37
CA ASN A 697 -29.78 39.30 -16.16
C ASN A 697 -28.85 40.04 -17.15
N ILE A 698 -27.94 39.31 -17.79
CA ILE A 698 -26.96 39.85 -18.74
C ILE A 698 -27.68 40.42 -19.96
N GLN A 699 -27.47 41.72 -20.25
CA GLN A 699 -28.22 42.44 -21.29
C GLN A 699 -27.53 42.46 -22.68
N GLY A 700 -26.29 41.99 -22.76
CA GLY A 700 -25.48 41.94 -23.98
C GLY A 700 -25.97 40.98 -25.06
N LYS A 701 -25.45 41.11 -26.28
CA LYS A 701 -25.78 40.21 -27.40
C LYS A 701 -25.04 38.87 -27.30
N VAL A 702 -25.70 37.74 -27.56
CA VAL A 702 -25.02 36.44 -27.61
C VAL A 702 -24.19 36.30 -28.89
N ASP A 703 -22.88 36.06 -28.76
CA ASP A 703 -21.99 35.68 -29.88
C ASP A 703 -21.25 34.37 -29.55
N LEU A 704 -21.53 33.32 -30.33
CA LEU A 704 -20.93 32.00 -30.12
C LEU A 704 -19.51 31.90 -30.71
N THR A 705 -19.17 32.79 -31.63
CA THR A 705 -17.93 32.78 -32.41
C THR A 705 -16.84 33.61 -31.74
N ASN A 706 -17.05 34.92 -31.56
CA ASN A 706 -16.05 35.84 -31.03
C ASN A 706 -16.62 36.85 -30.02
N PRO A 707 -17.14 36.37 -28.87
CA PRO A 707 -17.73 37.26 -27.87
C PRO A 707 -16.68 38.05 -27.08
N ASP A 708 -17.07 39.23 -26.60
CA ASP A 708 -16.29 40.08 -25.69
C ASP A 708 -16.11 39.41 -24.30
N ASN A 709 -17.12 38.67 -23.86
CA ASN A 709 -17.13 37.97 -22.58
C ASN A 709 -17.44 36.48 -22.71
N GLN A 710 -16.60 35.64 -22.12
CA GLN A 710 -16.81 34.20 -22.08
C GLN A 710 -16.93 33.75 -20.63
N PHE A 711 -18.12 33.34 -20.22
CA PHE A 711 -18.38 32.88 -18.85
C PHE A 711 -18.33 31.35 -18.80
N MET A 712 -17.72 30.81 -17.75
CA MET A 712 -17.46 29.39 -17.59
C MET A 712 -18.03 28.87 -16.28
N LEU A 713 -18.88 27.86 -16.40
CA LEU A 713 -19.35 27.02 -15.31
C LEU A 713 -18.61 25.68 -15.39
N ILE A 714 -17.92 25.31 -14.32
CA ILE A 714 -17.04 24.15 -14.27
C ILE A 714 -17.53 23.20 -13.18
N GLU A 715 -17.81 21.96 -13.54
CA GLU A 715 -18.19 20.90 -12.62
C GLU A 715 -17.03 19.93 -12.38
N ASP A 716 -16.53 19.84 -11.14
CA ASP A 716 -15.54 18.85 -10.73
C ASP A 716 -16.25 17.69 -10.02
N TYR A 717 -16.32 16.53 -10.68
CA TYR A 717 -16.84 15.29 -10.09
C TYR A 717 -15.77 14.49 -9.33
N GLY A 718 -14.56 15.05 -9.18
CA GLY A 718 -13.42 14.40 -8.54
C GLY A 718 -12.76 13.33 -9.42
N LYS A 719 -11.55 12.92 -9.04
CA LYS A 719 -10.79 11.87 -9.72
C LYS A 719 -10.95 10.54 -8.99
N LEU A 720 -12.00 9.79 -9.30
CA LEU A 720 -12.19 8.43 -8.76
C LEU A 720 -11.71 7.40 -9.79
N SER A 721 -10.49 6.89 -9.62
CA SER A 721 -9.92 5.86 -10.50
C SER A 721 -10.77 4.58 -10.48
N GLY A 722 -11.59 4.39 -11.51
CA GLY A 722 -12.34 3.16 -11.76
C GLY A 722 -13.69 3.02 -11.04
N LEU A 723 -14.22 4.10 -10.44
CA LEU A 723 -15.61 4.18 -9.99
C LEU A 723 -16.45 4.99 -10.98
N PRO A 724 -17.77 4.72 -11.11
CA PRO A 724 -18.65 5.65 -11.81
C PRO A 724 -18.60 7.02 -11.11
N PRO A 725 -18.56 8.13 -11.87
CA PRO A 725 -18.54 9.46 -11.28
C PRO A 725 -19.82 9.70 -10.48
N PRO A 726 -19.74 10.47 -9.37
CA PRO A 726 -20.91 10.76 -8.55
C PRO A 726 -22.03 11.41 -9.36
N GLU A 727 -23.25 11.31 -8.84
CA GLU A 727 -24.42 11.88 -9.50
C GLU A 727 -24.31 13.41 -9.61
N ASN A 728 -23.87 14.05 -8.52
CA ASN A 728 -23.64 15.48 -8.41
C ASN A 728 -22.13 15.81 -8.39
N PRO A 729 -21.73 17.00 -8.87
CA PRO A 729 -20.34 17.44 -8.77
C PRO A 729 -19.94 17.62 -7.30
N VAL A 730 -18.68 17.30 -7.00
CA VAL A 730 -18.08 17.50 -5.67
C VAL A 730 -17.79 18.99 -5.47
N GLN A 731 -17.48 19.70 -6.55
CA GLN A 731 -17.22 21.13 -6.52
C GLN A 731 -17.64 21.79 -7.83
N ILE A 732 -18.14 23.02 -7.74
CA ILE A 732 -18.60 23.82 -8.87
C ILE A 732 -17.87 25.16 -8.84
N PHE A 733 -17.37 25.61 -9.99
CA PHE A 733 -16.72 26.90 -10.14
C PHE A 733 -17.44 27.73 -11.20
N PHE A 734 -17.51 29.04 -10.98
CA PHE A 734 -17.99 30.00 -11.96
C PHE A 734 -17.00 31.15 -12.11
N GLY A 735 -16.76 31.56 -13.35
CA GLY A 735 -15.82 32.64 -13.64
C GLY A 735 -15.80 33.07 -15.11
N ARG A 736 -14.92 34.03 -15.44
CA ARG A 736 -14.70 34.51 -16.81
C ARG A 736 -13.46 33.83 -17.40
N LEU A 737 -13.61 33.19 -18.54
CA LEU A 737 -12.51 32.58 -19.29
C LEU A 737 -11.56 33.68 -19.78
N ILE A 738 -10.26 33.50 -19.52
CA ILE A 738 -9.19 34.36 -20.02
C ILE A 738 -8.76 33.88 -21.40
N LYS A 739 -8.29 32.63 -21.47
CA LYS A 739 -7.80 32.01 -22.71
C LYS A 739 -7.76 30.48 -22.59
N PHE A 740 -7.91 29.79 -23.71
CA PHE A 740 -7.60 28.36 -23.79
C PHE A 740 -6.08 28.14 -23.92
N GLY A 741 -5.57 27.07 -23.34
CA GLY A 741 -4.18 26.64 -23.55
C GLY A 741 -3.96 26.00 -24.92
N MET A 742 -2.71 25.63 -25.21
CA MET A 742 -2.30 25.03 -26.49
C MET A 742 -2.47 23.51 -26.55
N ASN A 743 -3.22 22.91 -25.62
CA ASN A 743 -3.39 21.45 -25.56
C ASN A 743 -3.94 20.84 -26.87
N LYS A 744 -4.71 21.60 -27.67
CA LYS A 744 -5.20 21.20 -29.00
C LYS A 744 -4.12 21.25 -30.09
N VAL A 745 -3.03 21.99 -29.91
CA VAL A 745 -1.96 22.08 -30.93
C VAL A 745 -1.29 20.72 -31.14
N VAL A 746 -1.16 19.92 -30.08
CA VAL A 746 -0.60 18.55 -30.14
C VAL A 746 -1.33 17.68 -31.16
N SER A 747 -2.65 17.81 -31.34
CA SER A 747 -3.37 17.01 -32.34
C SER A 747 -3.01 17.37 -33.77
N ARG A 748 -2.55 18.60 -34.05
CA ARG A 748 -2.03 18.99 -35.37
C ARG A 748 -0.73 18.24 -35.70
N TYR A 749 0.09 17.94 -34.70
CA TYR A 749 1.40 17.28 -34.87
C TYR A 749 1.36 15.76 -34.67
N ASN A 750 0.17 15.16 -34.72
CA ASN A 750 -0.03 13.74 -34.50
C ASN A 750 0.86 12.90 -35.43
N LEU A 751 1.59 11.94 -34.85
CA LEU A 751 2.50 11.07 -35.59
C LEU A 751 1.78 10.24 -36.67
N LYS A 752 0.48 9.98 -36.50
CA LYS A 752 -0.31 9.26 -37.51
C LYS A 752 -0.45 10.02 -38.82
N ASP A 753 -0.40 11.34 -38.79
CA ASP A 753 -0.65 12.20 -39.96
C ASP A 753 0.64 12.80 -40.53
N ARG A 754 1.78 12.59 -39.85
CA ARG A 754 3.08 13.11 -40.25
C ARG A 754 3.63 12.42 -41.50
N ILE A 755 4.22 13.20 -42.41
CA ILE A 755 4.81 12.71 -43.67
C ILE A 755 5.98 11.76 -43.41
N PHE A 756 6.97 12.19 -42.64
CA PHE A 756 8.16 11.40 -42.34
C PHE A 756 8.22 11.01 -40.86
N ILE A 757 8.22 9.69 -40.60
CA ILE A 757 8.40 9.10 -39.28
C ILE A 757 9.51 8.04 -39.31
N GLY A 758 10.15 7.81 -38.18
CA GLY A 758 11.20 6.80 -38.00
C GLY A 758 11.18 6.21 -36.59
N ASN A 759 12.10 5.30 -36.29
CA ASN A 759 12.21 4.66 -34.96
C ASN A 759 12.48 5.69 -33.83
N THR A 760 13.08 6.81 -34.19
CA THR A 760 13.44 7.94 -33.32
C THR A 760 12.32 8.98 -33.20
N SER A 761 11.15 8.77 -33.82
CA SER A 761 10.04 9.71 -33.71
C SER A 761 9.53 9.83 -32.26
N MET A 762 9.72 11.02 -31.68
CA MET A 762 9.19 11.39 -30.35
C MET A 762 7.70 11.76 -30.40
N ASP A 763 6.99 11.47 -29.30
CA ASP A 763 5.59 11.85 -29.08
C ASP A 763 5.44 13.39 -29.05
N PRO A 764 4.41 13.97 -29.71
CA PRO A 764 4.29 15.42 -29.82
C PRO A 764 4.13 16.12 -28.47
N ILE A 765 3.44 15.55 -27.48
CA ILE A 765 3.32 16.18 -26.15
C ILE A 765 4.70 16.34 -25.53
N LEU A 766 5.52 15.30 -25.61
CA LEU A 766 6.86 15.32 -25.03
C LEU A 766 7.80 16.27 -25.76
N SER A 767 7.77 16.31 -27.09
CA SER A 767 8.58 17.25 -27.86
C SER A 767 8.20 18.71 -27.55
N PHE A 768 6.90 19.03 -27.42
CA PHE A 768 6.45 20.37 -27.04
C PHE A 768 6.83 20.74 -25.61
N LEU A 769 6.85 19.76 -24.69
CA LEU A 769 7.37 19.98 -23.34
C LEU A 769 8.86 20.32 -23.36
N MET A 770 9.66 19.60 -24.16
CA MET A 770 11.09 19.88 -24.29
C MET A 770 11.35 21.30 -24.79
N ALA A 771 10.66 21.74 -25.85
CA ALA A 771 10.82 23.09 -26.39
C ALA A 771 10.36 24.19 -25.42
N ASN A 772 9.35 23.92 -24.58
CA ASN A 772 8.94 24.85 -23.53
C ASN A 772 9.93 24.92 -22.36
N ILE A 773 10.50 23.79 -21.94
CA ILE A 773 11.49 23.71 -20.85
C ILE A 773 12.85 24.27 -21.29
N GLY A 774 13.16 24.15 -22.58
CA GLY A 774 14.31 24.82 -23.19
C GLY A 774 14.05 26.29 -23.54
N GLU A 775 12.90 26.84 -23.10
CA GLU A 775 12.52 28.24 -23.22
C GLU A 775 12.63 28.84 -24.62
N VAL A 776 12.46 28.01 -25.67
CA VAL A 776 12.68 28.42 -27.06
C VAL A 776 11.84 29.64 -27.43
N GLN A 777 12.49 30.72 -27.83
CA GLN A 777 11.90 31.95 -28.32
C GLN A 777 11.97 32.04 -29.85
N SER A 778 11.24 33.00 -30.39
CA SER A 778 11.35 33.32 -31.81
C SER A 778 12.69 34.00 -32.07
N GLY A 779 13.52 33.40 -32.92
CA GLY A 779 14.87 33.90 -33.22
C GLY A 779 15.97 32.95 -32.77
N ASP A 780 15.71 32.12 -31.76
CA ASP A 780 16.68 31.18 -31.20
C ASP A 780 17.20 30.21 -32.25
N LEU A 781 18.51 29.93 -32.22
CA LEU A 781 19.12 28.85 -32.98
C LEU A 781 19.10 27.57 -32.14
N VAL A 782 18.28 26.60 -32.54
CA VAL A 782 18.01 25.37 -31.80
C VAL A 782 18.63 24.17 -32.49
N LEU A 783 19.43 23.38 -31.75
CA LEU A 783 20.12 22.21 -32.26
C LEU A 783 19.58 20.90 -31.65
N ASP A 784 19.42 19.88 -32.49
CA ASP A 784 19.33 18.49 -32.05
C ASP A 784 20.55 17.70 -32.59
N PRO A 785 21.57 17.40 -31.74
CA PRO A 785 22.76 16.65 -32.15
C PRO A 785 22.49 15.19 -32.50
N TYR A 786 21.27 14.69 -32.28
CA TYR A 786 20.84 13.32 -32.56
C TYR A 786 19.44 13.33 -33.21
N VAL A 787 19.27 14.12 -34.27
CA VAL A 787 17.97 14.56 -34.79
C VAL A 787 17.02 13.44 -35.23
N GLY A 788 17.54 12.32 -35.72
CA GLY A 788 16.73 11.19 -36.13
C GLY A 788 15.68 11.56 -37.19
N SER A 789 14.39 11.47 -36.84
CA SER A 789 13.28 11.86 -37.72
C SER A 789 12.83 13.32 -37.56
N GLY A 790 13.53 14.14 -36.77
CA GLY A 790 13.24 15.57 -36.55
C GLY A 790 12.04 15.88 -35.66
N SER A 791 11.57 14.94 -34.83
CA SER A 791 10.38 15.16 -33.99
C SER A 791 10.53 16.26 -32.94
N ILE A 792 11.75 16.48 -32.43
CA ILE A 792 12.04 17.42 -31.33
C ILE A 792 12.15 18.86 -31.86
N LEU A 793 12.64 19.03 -33.09
CA LEU A 793 12.80 20.34 -33.72
C LEU A 793 11.48 20.96 -34.18
N LEU A 794 10.45 20.16 -34.51
CA LEU A 794 9.17 20.71 -34.99
C LEU A 794 8.49 21.65 -33.96
N PRO A 795 8.41 21.33 -32.66
CA PRO A 795 7.92 22.28 -31.66
C PRO A 795 8.82 23.49 -31.43
N ALA A 796 10.15 23.34 -31.55
CA ALA A 796 11.07 24.47 -31.47
C ALA A 796 10.79 25.49 -32.60
N ALA A 797 10.64 25.00 -33.84
CA ALA A 797 10.22 25.83 -34.97
C ALA A 797 8.82 26.40 -34.82
N HIS A 798 7.89 25.66 -34.20
CA HIS A 798 6.56 26.18 -33.89
C HIS A 798 6.61 27.39 -32.95
N PHE A 799 7.55 27.41 -32.00
CA PHE A 799 7.80 28.57 -31.13
C PHE A 799 8.70 29.64 -31.77
N GLY A 800 9.09 29.46 -33.04
CA GLY A 800 9.80 30.44 -33.84
C GLY A 800 11.32 30.24 -33.93
N GLY A 801 11.86 29.20 -33.31
CA GLY A 801 13.29 28.86 -33.34
C GLY A 801 13.75 28.32 -34.70
N TYR A 802 14.94 28.73 -35.13
CA TYR A 802 15.64 28.23 -36.30
C TYR A 802 16.33 26.91 -35.99
N CYS A 803 15.91 25.85 -36.67
CA CYS A 803 16.24 24.49 -36.28
C CYS A 803 17.38 23.90 -37.12
N VAL A 804 18.41 23.42 -36.44
CA VAL A 804 19.54 22.67 -37.01
C VAL A 804 19.51 21.24 -36.43
N GLY A 805 19.80 20.23 -37.24
CA GLY A 805 19.95 18.86 -36.76
C GLY A 805 21.27 18.22 -37.16
N VAL A 806 21.65 17.14 -36.48
CA VAL A 806 22.78 16.30 -36.89
C VAL A 806 22.38 14.83 -36.87
N GLU A 807 22.71 14.12 -37.94
CA GLU A 807 22.45 12.70 -38.09
C GLU A 807 23.69 11.97 -38.65
N ILE A 808 24.10 10.88 -38.02
CA ILE A 808 25.25 10.08 -38.47
C ILE A 808 24.89 9.16 -39.63
N ASP A 809 23.59 8.88 -39.85
CA ASP A 809 23.11 8.03 -40.94
C ASP A 809 22.54 8.82 -42.13
N TYR A 810 23.35 8.90 -43.19
CA TYR A 810 22.98 9.49 -44.48
C TYR A 810 21.65 8.96 -45.06
N ASN A 811 21.36 7.66 -44.89
CA ASN A 811 20.16 7.06 -45.47
C ASN A 811 18.89 7.42 -44.70
N VAL A 812 19.01 7.68 -43.39
CA VAL A 812 17.91 8.14 -42.55
C VAL A 812 17.58 9.60 -42.90
N LEU A 813 18.60 10.45 -43.03
CA LEU A 813 18.43 11.86 -43.39
C LEU A 813 17.71 12.05 -44.73
N HIS A 814 18.23 11.43 -45.79
CA HIS A 814 17.71 11.62 -47.14
C HIS A 814 16.54 10.70 -47.50
N GLY A 815 16.01 9.96 -46.52
CA GLY A 815 14.88 9.06 -46.74
C GLY A 815 15.17 7.96 -47.77
N LYS A 816 16.43 7.57 -48.00
CA LYS A 816 16.85 6.52 -48.95
C LYS A 816 16.67 5.09 -48.40
N SER A 817 15.92 4.95 -47.31
CA SER A 817 15.62 3.70 -46.62
C SER A 817 14.20 3.19 -46.98
N LYS A 818 13.76 2.04 -46.43
CA LYS A 818 12.40 1.51 -46.69
C LYS A 818 11.30 2.51 -46.27
N PRO A 819 10.10 2.48 -46.88
CA PRO A 819 9.00 3.39 -46.55
C PRO A 819 8.70 3.45 -45.05
N SER A 820 8.46 4.65 -44.53
CA SER A 820 8.16 4.83 -43.09
C SER A 820 6.88 4.13 -42.64
N ARG A 821 5.97 3.82 -43.59
CA ARG A 821 4.71 3.11 -43.32
C ARG A 821 4.69 1.73 -43.96
N CYS A 822 4.29 0.74 -43.16
CA CYS A 822 4.19 -0.65 -43.59
C CYS A 822 3.16 -0.92 -44.70
N THR A 823 2.25 0.03 -44.95
CA THR A 823 1.22 -0.05 -46.01
C THR A 823 1.67 0.56 -47.34
N ALA A 824 2.80 1.29 -47.36
CA ALA A 824 3.31 1.93 -48.56
C ALA A 824 4.27 0.98 -49.30
N SER A 825 4.03 0.76 -50.58
CA SER A 825 4.89 -0.05 -51.46
C SER A 825 6.16 0.68 -51.90
N ALA A 826 6.14 2.02 -51.89
CA ALA A 826 7.26 2.91 -52.22
C ALA A 826 7.23 4.17 -51.34
N ARG A 827 8.39 4.82 -51.16
CA ARG A 827 8.49 6.11 -50.45
C ARG A 827 8.01 7.24 -51.34
N HIS A 828 7.44 8.28 -50.73
CA HIS A 828 7.18 9.53 -51.44
C HIS A 828 8.53 10.22 -51.75
N PRO A 829 8.71 10.86 -52.94
CA PRO A 829 9.97 11.50 -53.32
C PRO A 829 10.50 12.52 -52.30
N ASP A 830 9.58 13.19 -51.60
CA ASP A 830 9.87 14.21 -50.58
C ASP A 830 9.79 13.67 -49.13
N GLU A 831 9.91 12.37 -48.87
CA GLU A 831 9.79 11.80 -47.52
C GLU A 831 11.05 12.01 -46.64
N CYS A 832 11.26 13.24 -46.17
CA CYS A 832 12.42 13.65 -45.36
C CYS A 832 12.04 14.58 -44.18
N ILE A 833 13.03 14.97 -43.36
CA ILE A 833 12.82 15.87 -42.21
C ILE A 833 12.23 17.21 -42.68
N ARG A 834 12.78 17.81 -43.74
CA ARG A 834 12.29 19.09 -44.31
C ARG A 834 10.81 19.03 -44.70
N ALA A 835 10.33 17.90 -45.22
CA ALA A 835 8.91 17.76 -45.56
C ALA A 835 7.99 17.80 -44.35
N ASN A 836 8.44 17.35 -43.17
CA ASN A 836 7.68 17.56 -41.93
C ASN A 836 7.54 19.05 -41.62
N PHE A 837 8.58 19.87 -41.80
CA PHE A 837 8.50 21.31 -41.59
C PHE A 837 7.54 21.95 -42.61
N LYS A 838 7.66 21.58 -43.88
CA LYS A 838 6.76 22.05 -44.95
C LYS A 838 5.29 21.71 -44.67
N GLN A 839 5.00 20.47 -44.23
CA GLN A 839 3.65 20.03 -43.86
C GLN A 839 2.96 20.97 -42.86
N TYR A 840 3.72 21.47 -41.89
CA TYR A 840 3.19 22.31 -40.82
C TYR A 840 3.36 23.81 -41.09
N GLY A 841 3.84 24.21 -42.27
CA GLY A 841 4.09 25.62 -42.62
C GLY A 841 5.28 26.23 -41.88
N LEU A 842 6.25 25.40 -41.49
CA LEU A 842 7.43 25.77 -40.71
C LEU A 842 8.72 25.73 -41.53
N GLU A 843 8.64 25.60 -42.86
CA GLU A 843 9.81 25.43 -43.72
C GLU A 843 10.82 26.58 -43.59
N ALA A 844 10.35 27.82 -43.38
CA ALA A 844 11.22 28.98 -43.16
C ALA A 844 12.05 28.92 -41.86
N LYS A 845 11.75 27.98 -40.96
CA LYS A 845 12.45 27.74 -39.69
C LYS A 845 13.37 26.52 -39.74
N TYR A 846 13.39 25.81 -40.87
CA TYR A 846 14.33 24.72 -41.10
C TYR A 846 15.64 25.29 -41.67
N VAL A 847 16.73 25.23 -40.91
CA VAL A 847 18.05 25.68 -41.38
C VAL A 847 18.67 24.57 -42.22
N ASP A 848 19.16 23.51 -41.58
CA ASP A 848 19.51 22.26 -42.26
C ASP A 848 19.77 21.12 -41.27
N VAL A 849 20.01 19.92 -41.79
CA VAL A 849 20.48 18.77 -41.03
C VAL A 849 21.81 18.28 -41.61
N LEU A 850 22.83 18.25 -40.75
CA LEU A 850 24.19 17.86 -41.11
C LEU A 850 24.38 16.35 -40.99
N VAL A 851 25.06 15.75 -41.98
CA VAL A 851 25.51 14.35 -41.89
C VAL A 851 26.85 14.29 -41.17
N ALA A 852 26.84 14.13 -39.85
CA ALA A 852 28.05 14.17 -39.05
C ALA A 852 27.92 13.38 -37.74
N ASP A 853 29.04 13.25 -37.03
CA ASP A 853 29.10 12.71 -35.67
C ASP A 853 29.30 13.87 -34.68
N SER A 854 28.25 14.23 -33.97
CA SER A 854 28.24 15.35 -33.02
C SER A 854 29.29 15.24 -31.92
N SER A 855 29.77 14.02 -31.60
CA SER A 855 30.84 13.81 -30.60
C SER A 855 32.23 14.26 -31.07
N LYS A 856 32.41 14.57 -32.37
CA LYS A 856 33.69 15.02 -32.90
C LYS A 856 33.82 16.53 -32.77
N SER A 857 34.70 16.99 -31.88
CA SER A 857 34.97 18.42 -31.70
C SER A 857 35.42 19.13 -32.99
N SER A 858 36.07 18.43 -33.93
CA SER A 858 36.63 19.02 -35.15
C SER A 858 35.61 19.58 -36.15
N ILE A 859 34.32 19.21 -36.06
CA ILE A 859 33.27 19.76 -36.94
C ILE A 859 32.65 21.03 -36.36
N TRP A 860 32.87 21.29 -35.08
CA TRP A 860 32.32 22.43 -34.37
C TRP A 860 33.46 23.41 -34.12
N THR A 861 33.45 24.55 -34.82
CA THR A 861 34.43 25.60 -34.55
C THR A 861 34.16 26.18 -33.17
N SER A 862 35.18 26.79 -32.54
CA SER A 862 35.03 27.54 -31.28
C SER A 862 33.98 28.67 -31.35
N HIS A 863 33.46 28.99 -32.54
CA HIS A 863 32.52 30.07 -32.81
C HIS A 863 31.07 29.58 -33.05
N ALA A 864 30.83 28.28 -33.18
CA ALA A 864 29.46 27.77 -33.29
C ALA A 864 28.72 28.00 -31.96
N ARG A 865 27.64 28.78 -31.99
CA ARG A 865 26.84 29.16 -30.81
C ARG A 865 25.36 28.91 -31.06
N PHE A 866 24.74 28.17 -30.15
CA PHE A 866 23.32 27.81 -30.15
C PHE A 866 22.67 28.32 -28.87
N ASP A 867 21.41 28.76 -28.97
CA ASP A 867 20.65 29.23 -27.82
C ASP A 867 20.03 28.07 -27.04
N CYS A 868 19.72 26.98 -27.75
CA CYS A 868 19.10 25.81 -27.15
C CYS A 868 19.53 24.50 -27.81
N ILE A 869 19.83 23.49 -27.00
CA ILE A 869 20.05 22.11 -27.45
C ILE A 869 18.93 21.24 -26.89
N LEU A 870 18.11 20.67 -27.77
CA LEU A 870 17.00 19.78 -27.42
C LEU A 870 17.24 18.41 -28.03
N THR A 871 17.33 17.34 -27.22
CA THR A 871 17.67 16.02 -27.78
C THR A 871 17.22 14.80 -26.98
N ASP A 872 17.03 13.66 -27.65
CA ASP A 872 16.81 12.32 -27.06
C ASP A 872 17.90 11.37 -27.56
N PRO A 873 19.06 11.31 -26.89
CA PRO A 873 20.21 10.59 -27.40
C PRO A 873 19.98 9.08 -27.61
N PRO A 874 20.72 8.43 -28.52
CA PRO A 874 20.49 7.02 -28.90
C PRO A 874 21.05 6.02 -27.88
N TYR A 875 20.33 5.82 -26.78
CA TYR A 875 20.74 4.95 -25.67
C TYR A 875 20.68 3.44 -25.90
N GLY A 876 20.38 2.97 -27.12
CA GLY A 876 20.30 1.54 -27.44
C GLY A 876 18.92 0.89 -27.26
N ILE A 877 17.91 1.64 -26.81
CA ILE A 877 16.53 1.12 -26.60
C ILE A 877 15.72 1.15 -27.90
N ARG A 878 15.67 2.31 -28.58
CA ARG A 878 14.95 2.51 -29.86
C ARG A 878 15.89 2.48 -31.05
N GLU A 879 17.10 2.99 -30.87
CA GLU A 879 18.15 3.05 -31.88
C GLU A 879 19.49 2.76 -31.19
N LYS A 880 20.41 2.08 -31.88
CA LYS A 880 21.70 1.70 -31.30
C LYS A 880 22.63 2.91 -31.21
N GLY A 881 23.22 3.14 -30.05
CA GLY A 881 24.27 4.16 -29.89
C GLY A 881 25.47 3.86 -30.78
N ALA A 882 25.80 4.81 -31.66
CA ALA A 882 26.92 4.69 -32.60
C ALA A 882 27.72 6.00 -32.66
N LYS A 883 29.04 5.88 -32.73
CA LYS A 883 29.98 6.97 -33.02
C LYS A 883 30.97 6.55 -34.11
N VAL A 884 31.56 7.49 -34.82
CA VAL A 884 32.57 7.21 -35.85
C VAL A 884 33.90 6.85 -35.17
N LYS A 885 34.44 5.69 -35.50
CA LYS A 885 35.82 5.28 -35.14
C LYS A 885 36.63 4.91 -36.38
N ARG A 886 37.95 5.03 -36.26
CA ARG A 886 38.91 4.46 -37.19
C ARG A 886 38.91 2.94 -37.00
N LYS A 887 38.65 2.19 -38.07
CA LYS A 887 38.75 0.73 -38.07
C LYS A 887 40.17 0.35 -38.49
N GLN A 888 40.97 -0.24 -37.60
CA GLN A 888 42.20 -0.93 -38.03
C GLN A 888 41.78 -2.13 -38.89
N LEU A 889 42.25 -2.17 -40.13
CA LEU A 889 42.08 -3.34 -40.98
C LEU A 889 42.99 -4.46 -40.44
N PRO A 890 42.53 -5.71 -40.37
CA PRO A 890 43.40 -6.84 -40.07
C PRO A 890 44.53 -6.91 -41.11
N ASP A 891 45.76 -7.24 -40.69
CA ASP A 891 46.96 -7.18 -41.56
C ASP A 891 46.83 -7.94 -42.89
N PHE A 892 45.98 -8.98 -42.95
CA PHE A 892 45.74 -9.75 -44.17
C PHE A 892 44.90 -9.03 -45.25
N TRP A 893 44.25 -7.92 -44.92
CA TRP A 893 43.53 -7.06 -45.89
C TRP A 893 44.43 -6.00 -46.52
N LEU A 894 45.67 -5.86 -46.05
CA LEU A 894 46.67 -4.99 -46.67
C LEU A 894 47.30 -5.74 -47.85
N LEU A 895 46.94 -5.35 -49.08
CA LEU A 895 47.63 -5.80 -50.28
C LEU A 895 49.10 -5.39 -50.19
N LYS A 896 50.01 -6.36 -50.29
CA LYS A 896 51.47 -6.20 -50.07
C LYS A 896 52.18 -5.24 -51.05
N ASP A 897 51.48 -4.63 -52.01
CA ASP A 897 52.16 -3.95 -53.12
C ASP A 897 51.43 -2.73 -53.70
N ARG A 898 50.81 -1.89 -52.85
CA ARG A 898 50.46 -0.54 -53.27
C ARG A 898 50.91 0.52 -52.27
N SER A 899 51.82 1.33 -52.77
CA SER A 899 52.27 2.61 -52.24
C SER A 899 51.11 3.51 -51.82
N THR A 900 51.25 4.06 -50.60
CA THR A 900 50.87 5.42 -50.21
C THR A 900 49.59 5.99 -50.82
N GLU A 901 48.43 5.56 -50.32
CA GLU A 901 47.25 6.40 -50.07
C GLU A 901 46.18 5.53 -49.43
N THR A 902 46.17 5.47 -48.09
CA THR A 902 45.14 4.76 -47.35
C THR A 902 43.81 5.50 -47.54
N VAL A 903 42.98 5.05 -48.48
CA VAL A 903 41.59 5.51 -48.62
C VAL A 903 40.87 5.22 -47.29
N HIS A 904 40.58 6.30 -46.56
CA HIS A 904 39.99 6.24 -45.23
C HIS A 904 38.50 5.87 -45.32
N TYR A 905 38.11 4.74 -44.72
CA TYR A 905 36.70 4.38 -44.55
C TYR A 905 36.27 4.60 -43.09
N PRO A 906 35.51 5.68 -42.78
CA PRO A 906 34.95 5.85 -41.45
C PRO A 906 33.97 4.71 -41.14
N SER A 907 34.08 4.10 -39.97
CA SER A 907 33.23 2.99 -39.55
C SER A 907 32.45 3.33 -38.29
N LYS A 908 31.18 2.92 -38.21
CA LYS A 908 30.36 3.07 -37.00
C LYS A 908 30.86 2.08 -35.94
N ALA A 909 31.21 2.58 -34.77
CA ALA A 909 31.51 1.80 -33.58
C ALA A 909 30.44 2.02 -32.51
N LYS A 910 30.39 1.10 -31.55
CA LYS A 910 29.48 1.17 -30.41
C LYS A 910 29.75 2.41 -29.56
N TYR A 911 28.69 3.12 -29.17
CA TYR A 911 28.74 4.29 -28.30
C TYR A 911 28.04 3.94 -26.98
N CYS A 912 28.80 3.81 -25.90
CA CYS A 912 28.24 3.46 -24.60
C CYS A 912 27.54 4.68 -23.96
N LEU A 913 26.61 4.41 -23.04
CA LEU A 913 25.78 5.44 -22.41
C LEU A 913 26.61 6.52 -21.69
N ASN A 914 27.66 6.12 -20.96
CA ASN A 914 28.47 7.04 -20.16
C ASN A 914 29.26 8.01 -21.05
N ASP A 915 29.99 7.50 -22.04
CA ASP A 915 30.69 8.33 -23.03
C ASP A 915 29.72 9.28 -23.71
N LEU A 916 28.54 8.78 -24.09
CA LEU A 916 27.55 9.55 -24.84
C LEU A 916 27.01 10.75 -24.06
N VAL A 917 26.74 10.58 -22.76
CA VAL A 917 26.26 11.68 -21.92
C VAL A 917 27.40 12.65 -21.62
N LEU A 918 28.62 12.15 -21.38
CA LEU A 918 29.79 13.01 -21.14
C LEU A 918 30.11 13.88 -22.36
N ASP A 919 30.17 13.28 -23.55
CA ASP A 919 30.41 13.97 -24.81
C ASP A 919 29.30 14.99 -25.09
N LEU A 920 28.03 14.69 -24.75
CA LEU A 920 26.92 15.63 -24.85
C LEU A 920 27.08 16.84 -23.91
N LEU A 921 27.50 16.63 -22.66
CA LEU A 921 27.72 17.73 -21.70
C LEU A 921 28.88 18.63 -22.12
N ASN A 922 29.99 18.04 -22.57
CA ASN A 922 31.13 18.79 -23.10
C ASN A 922 30.75 19.58 -24.36
N PHE A 923 29.99 18.96 -25.25
CA PHE A 923 29.47 19.59 -26.44
C PHE A 923 28.56 20.78 -26.10
N ALA A 924 27.62 20.60 -25.17
CA ALA A 924 26.73 21.68 -24.73
C ALA A 924 27.49 22.81 -24.03
N ALA A 925 28.49 22.50 -23.20
CA ALA A 925 29.34 23.50 -22.56
C ALA A 925 30.12 24.35 -23.57
N THR A 926 30.52 23.77 -24.71
CA THR A 926 31.27 24.47 -25.77
C THR A 926 30.35 25.29 -26.68
N CYS A 927 29.22 24.71 -27.09
CA CYS A 927 28.41 25.24 -28.19
C CYS A 927 27.18 26.03 -27.75
N LEU A 928 26.75 25.98 -26.49
CA LEU A 928 25.69 26.86 -25.99
C LEU A 928 26.22 28.29 -25.78
N THR A 929 25.37 29.29 -26.00
CA THR A 929 25.57 30.65 -25.47
C THR A 929 25.44 30.65 -23.94
N GLU A 930 26.07 31.59 -23.24
CA GLU A 930 25.77 31.77 -21.80
C GLU A 930 24.30 32.12 -21.62
N GLY A 931 23.63 31.45 -20.67
CA GLY A 931 22.18 31.47 -20.54
C GLY A 931 21.44 30.45 -21.41
N GLY A 932 22.09 29.85 -22.41
CA GLY A 932 21.51 28.85 -23.29
C GLY A 932 21.15 27.53 -22.58
N HIS A 933 20.13 26.84 -23.08
CA HIS A 933 19.53 25.66 -22.43
C HIS A 933 19.93 24.33 -23.09
N LEU A 934 20.32 23.35 -22.30
CA LEU A 934 20.41 21.94 -22.68
C LEU A 934 19.24 21.16 -22.09
N VAL A 935 18.43 20.53 -22.94
CA VAL A 935 17.31 19.67 -22.51
C VAL A 935 17.43 18.30 -23.14
N TYR A 936 17.56 17.27 -22.30
CA TYR A 936 17.72 15.89 -22.76
C TYR A 936 17.05 14.86 -21.86
N TRP A 937 16.65 13.73 -22.45
CA TRP A 937 16.14 12.58 -21.70
C TRP A 937 17.27 11.68 -21.25
N LEU A 938 17.23 11.12 -20.04
CA LEU A 938 18.17 10.10 -19.55
C LEU A 938 17.40 8.84 -19.12
N PRO A 939 17.71 7.64 -19.63
CA PRO A 939 17.05 6.41 -19.22
C PRO A 939 17.49 6.00 -17.81
N VAL A 940 16.54 5.63 -16.95
CA VAL A 940 16.82 5.29 -15.55
C VAL A 940 16.06 4.05 -15.08
N CYS A 941 16.65 3.34 -14.12
CA CYS A 941 15.95 2.31 -13.37
C CYS A 941 15.46 2.92 -12.05
N LYS A 942 14.16 2.93 -11.81
CA LYS A 942 13.49 3.58 -10.67
C LYS A 942 14.07 3.17 -9.31
N ASN A 943 14.50 1.92 -9.18
CA ASN A 943 15.02 1.37 -7.92
C ASN A 943 16.51 1.69 -7.70
N GLN A 944 17.20 2.23 -8.71
CA GLN A 944 18.65 2.49 -8.72
C GLN A 944 18.97 3.94 -9.06
N PHE A 945 17.96 4.79 -9.21
CA PHE A 945 18.12 6.18 -9.63
C PHE A 945 17.93 7.11 -8.44
N ASP A 946 18.99 7.86 -8.15
CA ASP A 946 18.97 9.03 -7.27
C ASP A 946 19.25 10.29 -8.11
N GLU A 947 18.52 11.39 -7.85
CA GLU A 947 18.76 12.66 -8.54
C GLU A 947 20.16 13.22 -8.26
N ALA A 948 20.78 12.84 -7.13
CA ALA A 948 22.17 13.18 -6.82
C ALA A 948 23.18 12.58 -7.82
N GLN A 949 22.81 11.50 -8.54
CA GLN A 949 23.65 10.79 -9.51
C GLN A 949 23.56 11.35 -10.93
N ILE A 950 22.82 12.44 -11.16
CA ILE A 950 22.78 13.09 -12.46
C ILE A 950 24.17 13.67 -12.78
N PRO A 951 24.77 13.34 -13.94
CA PRO A 951 26.08 13.88 -14.33
C PRO A 951 26.09 15.41 -14.31
N LYS A 952 27.13 15.99 -13.69
CA LYS A 952 27.32 17.44 -13.55
C LYS A 952 28.49 17.89 -14.42
N HIS A 953 28.45 19.14 -14.87
CA HIS A 953 29.54 19.77 -15.62
C HIS A 953 29.80 21.19 -15.07
N PRO A 954 31.06 21.64 -14.87
CA PRO A 954 31.36 22.93 -14.22
C PRO A 954 30.73 24.16 -14.89
N CYS A 955 30.49 24.10 -16.19
CA CYS A 955 29.88 25.18 -16.99
C CYS A 955 28.35 25.09 -17.10
N LEU A 956 27.73 23.99 -16.67
CA LEU A 956 26.29 23.74 -16.81
C LEU A 956 25.64 23.57 -15.43
N LYS A 957 24.55 24.29 -15.19
CA LYS A 957 23.76 24.21 -13.96
C LYS A 957 22.44 23.51 -14.24
N ILE A 958 22.12 22.47 -13.49
CA ILE A 958 20.79 21.81 -13.56
C ILE A 958 19.72 22.81 -13.12
N VAL A 959 18.75 23.05 -13.99
CA VAL A 959 17.58 23.91 -13.74
C VAL A 959 16.38 23.09 -13.32
N SER A 960 16.12 21.96 -13.99
CA SER A 960 15.00 21.08 -13.65
C SER A 960 15.20 19.63 -14.05
N THR A 961 14.53 18.75 -13.32
CA THR A 961 14.50 17.30 -13.54
C THR A 961 13.05 16.80 -13.45
N SER A 962 12.65 15.88 -14.34
CA SER A 962 11.31 15.31 -14.35
C SER A 962 11.30 13.85 -14.77
N LEU A 963 11.05 12.94 -13.80
CA LEU A 963 10.96 11.50 -14.03
C LEU A 963 9.64 11.08 -14.68
N GLN A 964 9.70 10.56 -15.90
CA GLN A 964 8.62 9.84 -16.55
C GLN A 964 8.81 8.33 -16.39
N LEU A 965 7.90 7.68 -15.65
CA LEU A 965 7.88 6.21 -15.58
C LEU A 965 7.34 5.62 -16.89
N LEU A 966 8.11 4.71 -17.48
CA LEU A 966 7.70 3.93 -18.66
C LEU A 966 7.11 2.58 -18.23
N THR A 967 7.61 2.04 -17.13
CA THR A 967 7.15 0.82 -16.45
C THR A 967 7.31 0.99 -14.93
N LYS A 968 6.98 -0.04 -14.14
CA LYS A 968 7.23 -0.02 -12.69
C LYS A 968 8.71 0.08 -12.33
N THR A 969 9.59 -0.45 -13.18
CA THR A 969 11.04 -0.59 -12.93
C THR A 969 11.86 0.42 -13.71
N TYR A 970 11.48 0.71 -14.96
CA TYR A 970 12.20 1.61 -15.85
C TYR A 970 11.45 2.91 -16.07
N GLY A 971 12.17 4.01 -16.04
CA GLY A 971 11.71 5.33 -16.41
C GLY A 971 12.74 6.04 -17.28
N ARG A 972 12.47 7.31 -17.55
CA ARG A 972 13.45 8.25 -18.09
C ARG A 972 13.25 9.60 -17.42
N VAL A 973 14.32 10.32 -17.19
CA VAL A 973 14.31 11.63 -16.54
C VAL A 973 14.56 12.66 -17.62
N LEU A 974 13.66 13.64 -17.74
CA LEU A 974 13.92 14.83 -18.53
C LEU A 974 14.79 15.75 -17.69
N ILE A 975 15.95 16.11 -18.20
CA ILE A 975 16.93 16.95 -17.53
C ILE A 975 17.05 18.25 -18.33
N SER A 976 16.97 19.38 -17.64
CA SER A 976 17.23 20.71 -18.19
C SER A 976 18.40 21.34 -17.44
N MET A 977 19.37 21.85 -18.19
CA MET A 977 20.54 22.56 -17.69
C MET A 977 20.68 23.89 -18.43
N VAL A 978 21.28 24.88 -17.77
CA VAL A 978 21.63 26.18 -18.36
C VAL A 978 23.13 26.37 -18.30
N LYS A 979 23.72 26.92 -19.36
CA LYS A 979 25.13 27.32 -19.36
C LYS A 979 25.31 28.59 -18.54
N ILE A 980 26.19 28.52 -17.54
CA ILE A 980 26.42 29.60 -16.57
C ILE A 980 27.76 30.32 -16.75
N ARG A 981 28.68 29.78 -17.55
CA ARG A 981 29.98 30.35 -17.89
C ARG A 981 30.62 29.65 -19.09
N GLU A 982 31.51 30.32 -19.79
CA GLU A 982 32.41 29.70 -20.77
C GLU A 982 33.43 28.72 -20.12
N PRO A 983 33.85 27.64 -20.81
CA PRO A 983 34.96 26.80 -20.38
C PRO A 983 36.27 27.61 -20.34
N SER A 984 37.02 27.58 -19.23
CA SER A 984 38.33 28.26 -19.14
C SER A 984 39.36 27.59 -20.06
N ASP A 985 40.22 28.41 -20.69
CA ASP A 985 41.33 27.98 -21.56
C ASP A 985 42.41 27.19 -20.78
N TYR A 986 42.10 25.94 -20.42
CA TYR A 986 42.94 24.81 -20.03
C TYR A 986 42.14 23.91 -19.08
N ILE A 987 41.65 22.78 -19.59
CA ILE A 987 41.46 21.58 -18.77
C ILE A 987 42.12 20.45 -19.57
N GLU A 988 43.39 20.17 -19.28
CA GLU A 988 43.93 18.85 -19.58
C GLU A 988 43.08 17.81 -18.83
N PRO A 989 42.64 16.72 -19.47
CA PRO A 989 41.96 15.65 -18.79
C PRO A 989 42.99 14.86 -17.99
N GLU A 990 43.41 15.38 -16.82
CA GLU A 990 44.07 14.53 -15.83
C GLU A 990 43.06 13.50 -15.33
N THR A 991 43.43 12.25 -15.51
CA THR A 991 42.69 11.02 -15.24
C THR A 991 42.49 10.72 -13.76
N SER A 992 42.29 11.73 -12.91
CA SER A 992 42.11 11.56 -11.47
C SER A 992 40.82 12.23 -10.99
N GLU A 993 39.90 11.38 -10.54
CA GLU A 993 38.80 11.72 -9.63
C GLU A 993 37.61 12.52 -10.20
N TRP A 994 37.10 12.13 -11.36
CA TRP A 994 35.64 12.15 -11.52
C TRP A 994 35.10 10.93 -10.78
N GLU A 995 34.49 11.10 -9.62
CA GLU A 995 33.68 10.05 -8.98
C GLU A 995 32.51 9.67 -9.91
N PHE A 996 32.81 8.83 -10.89
CA PHE A 996 31.83 8.12 -11.69
C PHE A 996 31.19 7.08 -10.77
N LEU A 997 30.19 7.51 -10.00
CA LEU A 997 29.16 6.60 -9.52
C LEU A 997 28.54 5.94 -10.75
N VAL A 998 28.81 4.65 -10.89
CA VAL A 998 28.29 3.75 -11.92
C VAL A 998 26.83 4.08 -12.21
N ILE A 999 26.57 4.71 -13.37
CA ILE A 999 25.23 4.83 -13.92
C ILE A 999 24.75 3.40 -14.20
N ILE A 1000 23.87 2.92 -13.32
CA ILE A 1000 22.81 1.93 -13.52
C ILE A 1000 23.18 0.79 -14.47
N GLY A 1001 23.31 -0.42 -13.92
CA GLY A 1001 23.56 -1.67 -14.63
C GLY A 1001 22.51 -2.08 -15.67
N ILE A 1002 22.39 -1.31 -16.76
CA ILE A 1002 21.78 -1.76 -18.00
C ILE A 1002 22.90 -2.46 -18.79
N LYS A 1003 23.12 -3.73 -18.49
CA LYS A 1003 23.95 -4.58 -19.36
C LYS A 1003 23.33 -4.57 -20.77
N GLU A 1004 24.09 -4.02 -21.70
CA GLU A 1004 23.72 -3.86 -23.10
C GLU A 1004 23.33 -5.20 -23.75
N GLY A 1005 22.25 -5.18 -24.55
CA GLY A 1005 22.19 -5.99 -25.77
C GLY A 1005 21.64 -7.42 -25.72
N ARG A 1006 20.94 -7.86 -24.65
CA ARG A 1006 20.04 -9.02 -24.74
C ARG A 1006 18.65 -8.63 -24.23
N LEU A 1007 17.73 -8.37 -25.15
CA LEU A 1007 16.29 -8.33 -24.89
C LEU A 1007 15.89 -9.68 -24.30
N VAL A 1008 15.91 -9.80 -22.98
CA VAL A 1008 15.21 -10.87 -22.28
C VAL A 1008 13.74 -10.68 -22.62
N LEU A 1009 13.14 -11.67 -23.28
CA LEU A 1009 11.71 -11.69 -23.52
C LEU A 1009 11.02 -11.56 -22.16
N GLY A 1010 10.42 -10.42 -21.88
CA GLY A 1010 9.64 -10.20 -20.66
C GLY A 1010 8.54 -11.25 -20.52
N SER A 1011 8.08 -11.44 -19.28
CA SER A 1011 7.19 -12.52 -18.88
C SER A 1011 5.89 -12.62 -19.73
N LYS A 1012 5.42 -13.85 -19.88
CA LYS A 1012 4.19 -14.23 -20.59
C LYS A 1012 3.02 -13.30 -20.20
N ARG A 1013 2.42 -12.62 -21.18
CA ARG A 1013 1.31 -11.67 -20.97
C ARG A 1013 0.10 -12.06 -21.80
N ILE A 1014 -0.99 -12.44 -21.14
CA ILE A 1014 -2.28 -12.80 -21.75
C ILE A 1014 -3.36 -11.89 -21.16
N HIS A 1015 -4.18 -11.29 -22.00
CA HIS A 1015 -5.36 -10.51 -21.62
C HIS A 1015 -6.63 -11.31 -21.86
N ILE A 1016 -7.59 -11.22 -20.95
CA ILE A 1016 -8.93 -11.80 -21.13
C ILE A 1016 -9.81 -10.75 -21.81
N VAL A 1017 -10.45 -11.12 -22.91
CA VAL A 1017 -11.34 -10.24 -23.68
C VAL A 1017 -12.74 -10.85 -23.69
N ARG A 1018 -13.75 -10.09 -23.23
CA ARG A 1018 -15.16 -10.45 -23.34
C ARG A 1018 -15.62 -10.28 -24.79
N VAL A 1019 -16.22 -11.32 -25.36
CA VAL A 1019 -16.77 -11.28 -26.73
C VAL A 1019 -18.31 -11.25 -26.69
N ARG A 1020 -18.95 -10.97 -27.84
CA ARG A 1020 -20.41 -11.04 -27.98
C ARG A 1020 -20.94 -12.40 -27.49
N GLY A 1021 -22.07 -12.38 -26.78
CA GLY A 1021 -22.70 -13.57 -26.20
C GLY A 1021 -22.18 -13.99 -24.82
N GLY A 1022 -21.49 -13.11 -24.08
CA GLY A 1022 -21.06 -13.38 -22.70
C GLY A 1022 -19.81 -14.26 -22.55
N ASN A 1023 -19.37 -14.93 -23.62
CA ASN A 1023 -18.17 -15.75 -23.65
C ASN A 1023 -16.87 -14.93 -23.50
N ARG A 1024 -15.82 -15.57 -22.99
CA ARG A 1024 -14.50 -14.95 -22.79
C ARG A 1024 -13.45 -15.64 -23.67
N LYS A 1025 -12.54 -14.86 -24.27
CA LYS A 1025 -11.36 -15.35 -25.03
C LYS A 1025 -10.07 -14.86 -24.38
N TYR A 1026 -8.98 -15.60 -24.58
CA TYR A 1026 -7.66 -15.26 -24.05
C TYR A 1026 -6.78 -14.72 -25.18
N ARG A 1027 -6.40 -13.46 -25.14
CA ARG A 1027 -5.52 -12.83 -26.13
C ARG A 1027 -4.10 -12.75 -25.60
N ALA A 1028 -3.17 -13.52 -26.17
CA ALA A 1028 -1.76 -13.33 -25.88
C ALA A 1028 -1.27 -11.99 -26.43
N LEU A 1029 -0.67 -11.17 -25.57
CA LEU A 1029 0.10 -10.00 -25.96
C LEU A 1029 1.60 -10.33 -26.06
N ARG A 1030 2.09 -11.29 -25.27
CA ARG A 1030 3.48 -11.78 -25.34
C ARG A 1030 3.55 -13.24 -24.87
N LEU A 1031 4.20 -14.11 -25.65
CA LEU A 1031 4.48 -15.51 -25.28
C LEU A 1031 5.97 -15.78 -25.48
N GLU A 1032 6.60 -16.39 -24.49
CA GLU A 1032 8.01 -16.82 -24.56
C GLU A 1032 8.15 -18.33 -24.81
N THR A 1033 7.13 -19.12 -24.46
CA THR A 1033 7.15 -20.59 -24.58
C THR A 1033 5.86 -21.10 -25.21
N GLY A 1034 5.96 -22.19 -25.96
CA GLY A 1034 4.82 -22.94 -26.52
C GLY A 1034 4.98 -24.45 -26.28
N ASN A 1035 3.88 -25.20 -26.40
CA ASN A 1035 3.95 -26.66 -26.40
C ASN A 1035 4.01 -27.15 -27.85
N TYR A 1036 5.05 -27.88 -28.20
CA TYR A 1036 5.26 -28.38 -29.54
C TYR A 1036 5.29 -29.90 -29.53
N SER A 1037 4.57 -30.53 -30.46
CA SER A 1037 4.63 -31.98 -30.66
C SER A 1037 5.68 -32.34 -31.70
N TRP A 1038 6.50 -33.34 -31.39
CA TRP A 1038 7.34 -34.06 -32.35
C TRP A 1038 6.52 -35.22 -32.91
N GLY A 1039 6.12 -35.12 -34.18
CA GLY A 1039 5.11 -35.99 -34.78
C GLY A 1039 5.57 -37.44 -34.92
N SER A 1040 6.75 -37.66 -35.48
CA SER A 1040 7.34 -39.00 -35.68
C SER A 1040 7.60 -39.75 -34.36
N GLU A 1041 7.96 -39.01 -33.32
CA GLU A 1041 8.34 -39.55 -32.00
C GLU A 1041 7.18 -39.60 -30.99
N GLY A 1042 6.02 -39.05 -31.33
CA GLY A 1042 4.84 -39.04 -30.46
C GLY A 1042 5.03 -38.32 -29.12
N CYS A 1043 5.96 -37.35 -29.05
CA CYS A 1043 6.28 -36.65 -27.81
C CYS A 1043 5.93 -35.16 -27.91
N THR A 1044 5.50 -34.54 -26.81
CA THR A 1044 5.24 -33.09 -26.74
C THR A 1044 6.12 -32.47 -25.68
N ARG A 1045 6.76 -31.34 -26.01
CA ARG A 1045 7.60 -30.60 -25.06
C ARG A 1045 7.24 -29.13 -25.07
N LYS A 1046 7.23 -28.55 -23.87
CA LYS A 1046 7.20 -27.12 -23.69
C LYS A 1046 8.61 -26.60 -23.96
N THR A 1047 8.74 -25.71 -24.94
CA THR A 1047 10.04 -25.14 -25.30
C THR A 1047 9.94 -23.65 -25.55
N ARG A 1048 11.08 -22.97 -25.47
CA ARG A 1048 11.22 -21.54 -25.69
C ARG A 1048 11.08 -21.24 -27.19
N ILE A 1049 10.27 -20.23 -27.50
CA ILE A 1049 10.18 -19.66 -28.84
C ILE A 1049 11.31 -18.64 -28.97
N ILE A 1050 12.24 -18.93 -29.87
CA ILE A 1050 13.43 -18.11 -30.10
C ILE A 1050 13.10 -17.01 -31.12
N ASP A 1051 12.47 -17.38 -32.23
CA ASP A 1051 12.23 -16.44 -33.32
C ASP A 1051 10.99 -16.80 -34.18
N VAL A 1052 10.43 -15.82 -34.88
CA VAL A 1052 9.49 -16.03 -35.99
C VAL A 1052 10.26 -15.85 -37.29
N VAL A 1053 10.30 -16.89 -38.13
CA VAL A 1053 11.16 -16.91 -39.34
C VAL A 1053 10.38 -16.93 -40.64
N TYR A 1054 9.13 -17.38 -40.63
CA TYR A 1054 8.29 -17.37 -41.82
C TYR A 1054 6.81 -17.20 -41.47
N ASN A 1055 6.10 -16.45 -42.31
CA ASN A 1055 4.66 -16.30 -42.26
C ASN A 1055 4.14 -16.17 -43.70
N ALA A 1056 3.15 -16.99 -44.08
CA ALA A 1056 2.64 -17.03 -45.45
C ALA A 1056 1.82 -15.78 -45.84
N SER A 1057 1.20 -15.11 -44.87
CA SER A 1057 0.25 -14.02 -45.13
C SER A 1057 0.89 -12.63 -45.10
N ASN A 1058 1.87 -12.39 -44.21
CA ASN A 1058 2.49 -11.07 -44.09
C ASN A 1058 3.92 -11.13 -43.51
N ASN A 1059 4.87 -10.57 -44.25
CA ASN A 1059 6.28 -10.47 -43.85
C ASN A 1059 6.51 -9.56 -42.63
N GLU A 1060 5.63 -8.59 -42.39
CA GLU A 1060 5.71 -7.73 -41.21
C GLU A 1060 5.59 -8.55 -39.92
N LEU A 1061 4.81 -9.64 -39.92
CA LEU A 1061 4.68 -10.52 -38.75
C LEU A 1061 5.98 -11.26 -38.43
N VAL A 1062 6.82 -11.50 -39.43
CA VAL A 1062 8.17 -12.06 -39.26
C VAL A 1062 9.14 -10.98 -38.75
N ARG A 1063 8.95 -9.72 -39.15
CA ARG A 1063 9.78 -8.59 -38.70
C ARG A 1063 9.47 -8.20 -37.26
N THR A 1064 8.20 -8.11 -36.89
CA THR A 1064 7.72 -7.73 -35.55
C THR A 1064 7.67 -8.90 -34.58
N LYS A 1065 8.08 -10.10 -35.00
CA LYS A 1065 8.07 -11.33 -34.20
C LYS A 1065 6.67 -11.68 -33.67
N THR A 1066 5.64 -11.41 -34.47
CA THR A 1066 4.24 -11.62 -34.11
C THR A 1066 3.85 -13.08 -34.26
N LEU A 1067 3.34 -13.66 -33.18
CA LEU A 1067 2.88 -15.05 -33.15
C LEU A 1067 1.42 -15.14 -33.62
N VAL A 1068 1.21 -15.79 -34.75
CA VAL A 1068 -0.13 -16.09 -35.30
C VAL A 1068 -0.22 -17.56 -35.68
N LYS A 1069 -1.44 -18.05 -35.94
CA LYS A 1069 -1.64 -19.39 -36.49
C LYS A 1069 -0.90 -19.53 -37.82
N SER A 1070 -0.28 -20.68 -38.03
CA SER A 1070 0.53 -21.04 -39.19
C SER A 1070 1.82 -20.23 -39.37
N ALA A 1071 2.24 -19.48 -38.35
CA ALA A 1071 3.58 -18.90 -38.34
C ALA A 1071 4.62 -20.00 -38.08
N ILE A 1072 5.72 -19.97 -38.84
CA ILE A 1072 6.87 -20.84 -38.63
C ILE A 1072 7.84 -20.13 -37.72
N VAL A 1073 8.16 -20.79 -36.62
CA VAL A 1073 9.01 -20.30 -35.55
C VAL A 1073 10.23 -21.18 -35.37
N VAL A 1074 11.29 -20.58 -34.83
CA VAL A 1074 12.45 -21.29 -34.32
C VAL A 1074 12.25 -21.49 -32.83
N ILE A 1075 12.40 -22.72 -32.37
CA ILE A 1075 12.26 -23.12 -30.97
C ILE A 1075 13.55 -23.76 -30.47
N ASP A 1076 13.76 -23.75 -29.15
CA ASP A 1076 14.91 -24.40 -28.53
C ASP A 1076 14.78 -25.94 -28.64
N ALA A 1077 15.82 -26.58 -29.17
CA ALA A 1077 15.87 -28.02 -29.37
C ALA A 1077 16.16 -28.81 -28.08
N THR A 1078 16.67 -28.15 -27.04
CA THR A 1078 17.19 -28.80 -25.82
C THR A 1078 16.19 -29.73 -25.15
N PRO A 1079 14.91 -29.36 -24.95
CA PRO A 1079 13.93 -30.25 -24.31
C PRO A 1079 13.62 -31.52 -25.12
N PHE A 1080 13.73 -31.46 -26.45
CA PHE A 1080 13.52 -32.62 -27.33
C PHE A 1080 14.77 -33.49 -27.39
N ARG A 1081 15.97 -32.89 -27.43
CA ARG A 1081 17.25 -33.61 -27.37
C ARG A 1081 17.35 -34.43 -26.09
N GLN A 1082 17.11 -33.80 -24.93
CA GLN A 1082 17.14 -34.49 -23.63
C GLN A 1082 16.12 -35.63 -23.55
N TRP A 1083 14.94 -35.47 -24.16
CA TRP A 1083 13.96 -36.56 -24.19
C TRP A 1083 14.45 -37.72 -25.07
N TYR A 1084 14.96 -37.44 -26.26
CA TYR A 1084 15.45 -38.46 -27.19
C TYR A 1084 16.61 -39.24 -26.58
N GLU A 1085 17.59 -38.55 -25.99
CA GLU A 1085 18.76 -39.15 -25.35
C GLU A 1085 18.35 -40.07 -24.18
N ASN A 1086 17.35 -39.68 -23.40
CA ASN A 1086 16.80 -40.52 -22.33
C ASN A 1086 15.92 -41.67 -22.85
N HIS A 1087 15.19 -41.46 -23.95
CA HIS A 1087 14.24 -42.44 -24.48
C HIS A 1087 14.94 -43.61 -25.19
N TYR A 1088 15.99 -43.31 -25.95
CA TYR A 1088 16.74 -44.28 -26.75
C TYR A 1088 18.13 -44.60 -26.21
N ALA A 1089 18.63 -43.83 -25.23
CA ALA A 1089 20.01 -43.93 -24.76
C ALA A 1089 21.01 -43.86 -25.93
N LEU A 1090 20.78 -42.90 -26.83
CA LEU A 1090 21.59 -42.58 -28.01
C LEU A 1090 21.71 -41.06 -28.15
N PRO A 1091 22.88 -40.53 -28.59
CA PRO A 1091 23.05 -39.11 -28.85
C PRO A 1091 22.31 -38.67 -30.13
N ILE A 1092 21.86 -37.41 -30.18
CA ILE A 1092 21.27 -36.80 -31.38
C ILE A 1092 21.84 -35.41 -31.66
N GLY A 1093 22.17 -35.14 -32.92
CA GLY A 1093 22.62 -33.82 -33.38
C GLY A 1093 23.95 -33.37 -32.75
N ARG A 1094 24.95 -34.25 -32.70
CA ARG A 1094 26.33 -33.89 -32.30
C ARG A 1094 27.26 -33.87 -33.50
N LYS A 1095 28.29 -33.00 -33.48
CA LYS A 1095 29.36 -33.04 -34.48
C LYS A 1095 30.16 -34.34 -34.31
N LYS A 1096 30.51 -35.01 -35.42
CA LYS A 1096 31.39 -36.19 -35.40
C LYS A 1096 32.68 -35.87 -34.61
N GLY A 1097 32.94 -36.64 -33.54
CA GLY A 1097 34.14 -36.49 -32.69
C GLY A 1097 34.01 -35.60 -31.44
N ALA A 1098 32.82 -35.08 -31.12
CA ALA A 1098 32.62 -34.31 -29.88
C ALA A 1098 32.72 -35.22 -28.63
N LYS A 1099 33.60 -34.89 -27.68
CA LYS A 1099 33.73 -35.59 -26.39
C LYS A 1099 32.43 -35.47 -25.58
N LEU A 1100 31.99 -36.59 -24.99
CA LEU A 1100 30.88 -36.64 -24.06
C LEU A 1100 31.30 -36.01 -22.72
N THR A 1101 30.39 -35.34 -22.04
CA THR A 1101 30.60 -34.88 -20.67
C THR A 1101 30.40 -36.04 -19.69
N GLU A 1102 31.00 -35.99 -18.49
CA GLU A 1102 30.87 -37.05 -17.47
C GLU A 1102 29.41 -37.39 -17.14
N GLN A 1103 28.53 -36.40 -17.13
CA GLN A 1103 27.08 -36.58 -16.91
C GLN A 1103 26.40 -37.33 -18.06
N GLU A 1104 26.85 -37.12 -19.30
CA GLU A 1104 26.31 -37.78 -20.49
C GLU A 1104 26.82 -39.22 -20.60
N GLU A 1105 28.09 -39.45 -20.28
CA GLU A 1105 28.65 -40.81 -20.18
C GLU A 1105 27.93 -41.64 -19.12
N ALA A 1106 27.62 -41.04 -17.96
CA ALA A 1106 26.84 -41.70 -16.92
C ALA A 1106 25.42 -42.08 -17.39
N ILE A 1107 24.76 -41.27 -18.22
CA ILE A 1107 23.43 -41.58 -18.77
C ILE A 1107 23.52 -42.68 -19.82
N PHE A 1108 24.50 -42.64 -20.72
CA PHE A 1108 24.62 -43.64 -21.77
C PHE A 1108 25.09 -45.01 -21.24
N ASN A 1109 26.01 -45.00 -20.27
CA ASN A 1109 26.63 -46.20 -19.69
C ASN A 1109 25.99 -46.66 -18.37
N ALA A 1110 24.87 -46.08 -17.94
CA ALA A 1110 24.16 -46.50 -16.74
C ALA A 1110 23.83 -48.00 -16.78
N THR A 1111 24.20 -48.71 -15.71
CA THR A 1111 23.84 -50.12 -15.47
C THR A 1111 22.32 -50.22 -15.33
N ARG A 1112 21.68 -51.01 -16.19
CA ARG A 1112 20.21 -51.14 -16.25
C ARG A 1112 19.79 -52.59 -16.01
N SER A 1113 18.57 -52.78 -15.51
CA SER A 1113 18.02 -54.12 -15.36
C SER A 1113 17.79 -54.80 -16.71
N LYS A 1114 17.86 -56.13 -16.78
CA LYS A 1114 17.62 -56.91 -18.02
C LYS A 1114 16.28 -56.56 -18.71
N ALA A 1115 15.25 -56.22 -17.93
CA ALA A 1115 13.96 -55.78 -18.45
C ALA A 1115 14.03 -54.40 -19.11
N ALA A 1116 14.79 -53.46 -18.53
CA ALA A 1116 15.01 -52.13 -19.09
C ALA A 1116 15.88 -52.17 -20.35
N GLU A 1117 16.88 -53.05 -20.41
CA GLU A 1117 17.69 -53.29 -21.61
C GLU A 1117 16.86 -53.85 -22.77
N LYS A 1118 16.02 -54.85 -22.52
CA LYS A 1118 15.11 -55.41 -23.52
C LYS A 1118 14.12 -54.36 -24.06
N LYS A 1119 13.67 -53.44 -23.20
CA LYS A 1119 12.79 -52.31 -23.57
C LYS A 1119 13.53 -51.27 -24.41
N LEU A 1120 14.78 -50.95 -24.08
CA LEU A 1120 15.63 -50.05 -24.87
C LEU A 1120 15.99 -50.64 -26.24
N ALA A 1121 16.35 -51.91 -26.29
CA ALA A 1121 16.65 -52.61 -27.55
C ALA A 1121 15.44 -52.55 -28.52
N LYS A 1122 14.22 -52.76 -28.02
CA LYS A 1122 12.99 -52.61 -28.82
C LYS A 1122 12.79 -51.18 -29.33
N ARG A 1123 13.07 -50.17 -28.51
CA ARG A 1123 12.93 -48.75 -28.90
C ARG A 1123 13.97 -48.34 -29.93
N ARG A 1124 15.22 -48.77 -29.79
CA ARG A 1124 16.34 -48.40 -30.68
C ARG A 1124 16.11 -48.75 -32.15
N ILE A 1125 15.23 -49.72 -32.44
CA ILE A 1125 14.82 -50.08 -33.82
C ILE A 1125 14.20 -48.88 -34.55
N THR A 1126 13.44 -48.03 -33.85
CA THR A 1126 12.77 -46.86 -34.44
C THR A 1126 13.50 -45.55 -34.21
N ALA A 1127 14.72 -45.56 -33.65
CA ALA A 1127 15.41 -44.34 -33.22
C ALA A 1127 15.91 -43.46 -34.38
N LYS A 1128 15.90 -43.94 -35.63
CA LYS A 1128 16.50 -43.22 -36.76
C LYS A 1128 15.70 -41.95 -37.09
N VAL A 1129 16.32 -40.80 -36.94
CA VAL A 1129 15.76 -39.48 -37.29
C VAL A 1129 16.18 -39.08 -38.70
N GLU A 1130 15.34 -38.30 -39.37
CA GLU A 1130 15.62 -37.77 -40.71
C GLU A 1130 16.84 -36.81 -40.73
N PRO A 1131 17.72 -36.87 -41.74
CA PRO A 1131 18.95 -36.06 -41.78
C PRO A 1131 18.75 -34.55 -41.65
N ALA A 1132 17.71 -33.98 -42.28
CA ALA A 1132 17.43 -32.55 -42.24
C ALA A 1132 17.03 -32.06 -40.83
N LEU A 1133 16.37 -32.92 -40.05
CA LEU A 1133 16.01 -32.64 -38.67
C LEU A 1133 17.20 -32.85 -37.74
N GLU A 1134 18.04 -33.85 -38.01
CA GLU A 1134 19.29 -34.09 -37.26
C GLU A 1134 20.28 -32.92 -37.37
N GLU A 1135 20.39 -32.28 -38.55
CA GLU A 1135 21.17 -31.05 -38.75
C GLU A 1135 20.66 -29.89 -37.88
N GLN A 1136 19.33 -29.76 -37.73
CA GLN A 1136 18.74 -28.75 -36.86
C GLN A 1136 19.05 -28.99 -35.39
N PHE A 1137 19.06 -30.25 -34.93
CA PHE A 1137 19.51 -30.59 -33.59
C PHE A 1137 20.98 -30.19 -33.35
N GLN A 1138 21.87 -30.24 -34.35
CA GLN A 1138 23.25 -29.75 -34.21
C GLN A 1138 23.32 -28.24 -33.94
N SER A 1139 22.39 -27.47 -34.51
CA SER A 1139 22.31 -26.02 -34.30
C SER A 1139 21.68 -25.60 -32.96
N GLY A 1140 21.10 -26.56 -32.23
CA GLY A 1140 20.34 -26.30 -30.99
C GLY A 1140 18.98 -25.65 -31.22
N ARG A 1141 18.48 -25.65 -32.46
CA ARG A 1141 17.27 -24.91 -32.87
C ARG A 1141 16.44 -25.76 -33.82
N LEU A 1142 15.15 -25.92 -33.54
CA LEU A 1142 14.21 -26.62 -34.42
C LEU A 1142 13.22 -25.64 -35.05
N LEU A 1143 12.78 -25.92 -36.28
CA LEU A 1143 11.65 -25.23 -36.90
C LEU A 1143 10.34 -25.88 -36.49
N ALA A 1144 9.34 -25.06 -36.15
CA ALA A 1144 8.03 -25.51 -35.74
C ALA A 1144 6.92 -24.61 -36.30
N CYS A 1145 5.75 -25.20 -36.56
CA CYS A 1145 4.55 -24.50 -37.02
C CYS A 1145 3.57 -24.29 -35.86
N ILE A 1146 3.11 -23.05 -35.65
CA ILE A 1146 2.08 -22.76 -34.64
C ILE A 1146 0.70 -23.14 -35.17
N THR A 1147 -0.03 -24.01 -34.48
CA THR A 1147 -1.39 -24.44 -34.87
C THR A 1147 -2.48 -23.70 -34.10
N SER A 1148 -2.17 -23.27 -32.88
CA SER A 1148 -3.03 -22.43 -32.06
C SER A 1148 -3.19 -21.01 -32.64
N ARG A 1149 -4.17 -20.26 -32.13
CA ARG A 1149 -4.37 -18.83 -32.47
C ARG A 1149 -3.97 -17.97 -31.27
N PRO A 1150 -2.70 -17.58 -31.09
CA PRO A 1150 -2.22 -16.87 -29.90
C PRO A 1150 -3.08 -15.67 -29.47
N GLY A 1151 -3.55 -14.87 -30.44
CA GLY A 1151 -4.43 -13.73 -30.17
C GLY A 1151 -5.88 -14.06 -29.75
N GLN A 1152 -6.29 -15.33 -29.79
CA GLN A 1152 -7.64 -15.81 -29.42
C GLN A 1152 -7.62 -16.83 -28.27
N VAL A 1153 -6.58 -17.65 -28.16
CA VAL A 1153 -6.46 -18.71 -27.15
C VAL A 1153 -5.37 -18.46 -26.10
N GLY A 1154 -4.50 -17.46 -26.31
CA GLY A 1154 -3.47 -17.09 -25.34
C GLY A 1154 -2.30 -18.08 -25.29
N ARG A 1155 -2.20 -19.02 -26.23
CA ARG A 1155 -1.17 -20.07 -26.29
C ARG A 1155 -0.54 -20.10 -27.68
N ALA A 1156 0.69 -20.60 -27.75
CA ALA A 1156 1.46 -20.78 -28.99
C ALA A 1156 1.83 -22.26 -29.14
N ASP A 1157 0.81 -23.11 -29.08
CA ASP A 1157 0.96 -24.55 -29.28
C ASP A 1157 1.07 -24.87 -30.78
N GLY A 1158 1.84 -25.91 -31.12
CA GLY A 1158 2.24 -26.24 -32.49
C GLY A 1158 2.89 -27.63 -32.63
N TYR A 1159 3.56 -27.86 -33.75
CA TYR A 1159 4.33 -29.09 -34.01
C TYR A 1159 5.68 -28.78 -34.66
N VAL A 1160 6.68 -29.63 -34.42
CA VAL A 1160 8.00 -29.58 -35.06
C VAL A 1160 7.86 -29.99 -36.53
N LEU A 1161 8.51 -29.25 -37.43
CA LEU A 1161 8.47 -29.55 -38.86
C LEU A 1161 9.40 -30.72 -39.21
N GLU A 1162 8.90 -31.67 -39.99
CA GLU A 1162 9.62 -32.87 -40.44
C GLU A 1162 9.32 -33.16 -41.92
N GLY A 1163 10.14 -33.98 -42.58
CA GLY A 1163 9.93 -34.45 -43.94
C GLY A 1163 9.88 -33.36 -45.00
N LYS A 1164 9.05 -33.60 -46.02
CA LYS A 1164 8.86 -32.68 -47.16
C LYS A 1164 8.41 -31.28 -46.74
N GLU A 1165 7.69 -31.14 -45.63
CA GLU A 1165 7.27 -29.84 -45.10
C GLU A 1165 8.48 -29.03 -44.59
N LEU A 1166 9.39 -29.68 -43.87
CA LEU A 1166 10.63 -29.06 -43.39
C LEU A 1166 11.50 -28.60 -44.56
N GLU A 1167 11.70 -29.45 -45.57
CA GLU A 1167 12.46 -29.10 -46.78
C GLU A 1167 11.88 -27.91 -47.54
N PHE A 1168 10.54 -27.84 -47.63
CA PHE A 1168 9.84 -26.74 -48.28
C PHE A 1168 10.16 -25.40 -47.58
N TYR A 1169 10.02 -25.34 -46.26
CA TYR A 1169 10.26 -24.10 -45.51
C TYR A 1169 11.75 -23.73 -45.45
N LEU A 1170 12.66 -24.70 -45.38
CA LEU A 1170 14.09 -24.44 -45.46
C LEU A 1170 14.46 -23.78 -46.80
N ARG A 1171 13.90 -24.26 -47.93
CA ARG A 1171 14.10 -23.64 -49.25
C ARG A 1171 13.55 -22.21 -49.30
N LYS A 1172 12.32 -22.00 -48.80
CA LYS A 1172 11.68 -20.66 -48.77
C LYS A 1172 12.46 -19.67 -47.91
N ILE A 1173 13.00 -20.09 -46.77
CA ILE A 1173 13.79 -19.23 -45.88
C ILE A 1173 15.16 -18.92 -46.49
N LYS A 1174 15.83 -19.90 -47.14
CA LYS A 1174 17.11 -19.68 -47.83
C LYS A 1174 16.98 -18.73 -49.02
N ALA A 1175 15.98 -18.90 -49.88
CA ALA A 1175 15.74 -18.02 -51.03
C ALA A 1175 15.46 -16.55 -50.66
N LYS A 1176 15.05 -16.31 -49.41
CA LYS A 1176 14.78 -14.98 -48.85
C LYS A 1176 16.03 -14.31 -48.23
N LYS A 1177 17.11 -15.07 -48.02
CA LYS A 1177 18.41 -14.54 -47.57
C LYS A 1177 19.33 -14.16 -48.73
N SER A 1178 19.05 -14.65 -49.95
CA SER A 1178 19.82 -14.36 -51.17
C SER A 1178 19.26 -13.21 -52.02
N LYS A 1179 18.12 -12.64 -51.61
CA LYS A 1179 17.56 -11.37 -52.11
C LYS A 1179 17.61 -10.37 -50.96
#